data_AF-A0A4Y2FH18-F1
#
_entry.id   AF-A0A4Y2FH18-F1
#
_cell.length_a   1.000
_cell.length_b   1.000
_cell.length_c   1.000
_cell.angle_alpha   90.00
_cell.angle_beta   90.00
_cell.angle_gamma   90.00
#
_symmetry.space_group_name_H-M   'P 1'
#
loop_
_entity.id
_entity.type
_entity.pdbx_description
1 polymer ?
#
loop_
_entity_poly.entity_id
_entity_poly.type
_entity_poly.pdbx_seq_one_letter_code
_entity_poly.pdbx_strand_id
1 'polypeptide(L)'
;MDGWRTNPRVQPLVPKKQLFSPSMYLRQVPPRRLLSKLFQFLLLVVLMITVVINILFILDTSRKLQEDIPSLDDSDGLDGGEKRHNSFRLQESLPKTLTVEVLSSQSKVSVSVDGTTILEDAEDNKGRGIHVLVLNQATGSVMAQRMFDTYSPHEDEAMSLFLNMVSDGRILIFTIKDEGTFQMKQPARELLKRLGSKKAQVIGWRDMWAMATQKGGKLYGENYSKSPEFNSWGAPVLLRVEVPLVPVEESECDWADNEENNRRRGFCNHIEGYGSVCSCVDPAPLAFAPKEIENNRVRDVPVAIIASNRPHYLYRMLRSLLSAHGCNPEMITVFIDGYFEEPLEVTKLFGLRGIQHTPIGTKNARISQHYKASLTATFNLFSEAKYAIIIEEDLDVSPDFFSYFSQTLRLLEEDESIYCISAWNDQGYEHTSEDSGLLYRVETMPGLGWILKRSLYKEELEPRWPTPEKLWDWDMWMRLPDVRKGRECIVPDVSRTYHFGSSGLNMNSFFQDIYFKKHAFNTQPHVELKDLDSVKKDNYEEVIHDLLRKAVVLDHSKSPCEENFIPDTKGEVYVMFIKMNGPRDFTTWLQIAKCFKIWDLDARGYHKSMWRLFMKGNHLLVVGVPNSSYSSFKPARVTPIYLEDQKIDKDRLR
;
A
#
# COMPACT_ATOMS: atom_id res chain seq x y z
N MET A 1 -41.47 7.39 44.14
CA MET A 1 -40.37 7.48 45.12
C MET A 1 -39.88 8.90 45.11
N ASP A 2 -40.31 9.64 46.14
CA ASP A 2 -39.83 10.98 46.46
C ASP A 2 -38.33 10.97 46.73
N GLY A 3 -37.62 11.97 46.20
CA GLY A 3 -36.27 12.29 46.63
C GLY A 3 -35.28 12.59 45.52
N TRP A 4 -35.47 13.70 44.79
CA TRP A 4 -34.32 14.33 44.13
C TRP A 4 -34.36 15.85 44.33
N ARG A 5 -33.39 16.35 45.11
CA ARG A 5 -33.15 17.78 45.35
C ARG A 5 -32.24 18.31 44.25
N THR A 6 -32.70 19.33 43.52
CA THR A 6 -31.95 20.01 42.48
C THR A 6 -30.97 21.04 43.06
N ASN A 7 -29.77 21.07 42.47
CA ASN A 7 -28.65 21.95 42.76
C ASN A 7 -29.03 23.45 42.63
N PRO A 8 -28.85 24.32 43.65
CA PRO A 8 -29.43 25.67 43.68
C PRO A 8 -28.68 26.75 42.89
N ARG A 9 -27.91 26.40 41.85
CA ARG A 9 -27.13 27.39 41.07
C ARG A 9 -27.19 27.25 39.55
N VAL A 10 -28.35 26.92 39.00
CA VAL A 10 -28.57 27.09 37.56
C VAL A 10 -29.93 27.76 37.33
N GLN A 11 -29.91 29.00 36.83
CA GLN A 11 -31.12 29.71 36.41
C GLN A 11 -31.62 29.12 35.08
N PRO A 12 -32.92 28.81 34.94
CA PRO A 12 -33.48 28.26 33.71
C PRO A 12 -33.73 29.34 32.65
N LEU A 13 -33.37 29.03 31.40
CA LEU A 13 -33.74 29.81 30.23
C LEU A 13 -35.26 29.72 30.00
N VAL A 14 -35.95 30.86 30.00
CA VAL A 14 -37.31 30.99 29.46
C VAL A 14 -37.29 31.98 28.29
N PRO A 15 -37.77 31.59 27.09
CA PRO A 15 -37.80 32.44 25.93
C PRO A 15 -39.14 33.18 25.83
N LYS A 16 -39.15 34.46 25.41
CA LYS A 16 -40.25 35.03 24.58
C LYS A 16 -39.96 36.42 24.01
N LYS A 17 -40.08 36.47 22.68
CA LYS A 17 -40.60 37.50 21.74
C LYS A 17 -40.88 38.93 22.25
N GLN A 18 -40.42 39.92 21.48
CA GLN A 18 -41.10 41.19 21.11
C GLN A 18 -40.28 41.88 19.99
N LEU A 19 -40.81 42.06 18.76
CA LEU A 19 -41.59 43.18 18.20
C LEU A 19 -40.84 44.54 18.06
N PHE A 20 -40.89 45.07 16.83
CA PHE A 20 -40.22 46.25 16.24
C PHE A 20 -40.57 47.61 16.90
N SER A 21 -39.57 48.45 17.26
CA SER A 21 -39.08 49.68 16.57
C SER A 21 -39.71 51.00 17.12
N PRO A 22 -39.16 52.23 16.92
CA PRO A 22 -37.77 52.71 16.73
C PRO A 22 -37.39 53.84 17.73
N SER A 23 -36.12 53.98 18.11
CA SER A 23 -35.58 55.32 18.44
C SER A 23 -34.08 55.43 18.22
N MET A 24 -33.72 56.62 17.74
CA MET A 24 -32.44 57.05 17.22
C MET A 24 -31.42 57.25 18.34
N TYR A 25 -30.28 56.56 18.28
CA TYR A 25 -29.06 56.95 19.00
C TYR A 25 -27.85 56.78 18.08
N LEU A 26 -27.17 57.90 17.84
CA LEU A 26 -25.86 57.95 17.19
C LEU A 26 -24.91 56.97 17.88
N ARG A 27 -24.44 55.96 17.14
CA ARG A 27 -23.44 55.01 17.62
C ARG A 27 -22.09 55.36 17.00
N GLN A 28 -21.19 55.89 17.83
CA GLN A 28 -19.77 56.03 17.51
C GLN A 28 -19.21 54.68 17.04
N VAL A 29 -18.62 54.64 15.85
CA VAL A 29 -17.96 53.47 15.28
C VAL A 29 -16.55 53.35 15.90
N PRO A 30 -16.16 52.19 16.45
CA PRO A 30 -14.85 52.05 17.08
C PRO A 30 -13.73 51.99 16.02
N PRO A 31 -12.53 52.53 16.31
CA PRO A 31 -11.45 52.76 15.35
C PRO A 31 -10.82 51.48 14.76
N ARG A 32 -11.17 50.30 15.29
CA ARG A 32 -10.65 49.00 14.81
C ARG A 32 -11.21 48.54 13.45
N ARG A 33 -12.41 48.98 13.06
CA ARG A 33 -13.02 48.61 11.76
C ARG A 33 -12.48 49.43 10.57
N LEU A 34 -11.98 50.63 10.82
CA LEU A 34 -11.33 51.46 9.79
C LEU A 34 -9.94 50.91 9.45
N LEU A 35 -9.16 50.49 10.45
CA LEU A 35 -7.86 49.87 10.27
C LEU A 35 -7.92 48.54 9.49
N SER A 36 -8.91 47.68 9.74
CA SER A 36 -9.03 46.42 8.99
C SER A 36 -9.42 46.65 7.53
N LYS A 37 -10.27 47.65 7.26
CA LYS A 37 -10.64 48.05 5.89
C LYS A 37 -9.47 48.70 5.15
N LEU A 38 -8.64 49.47 5.86
CA LEU A 38 -7.42 50.04 5.29
C LEU A 38 -6.40 48.96 4.93
N PHE A 39 -6.23 47.94 5.78
CA PHE A 39 -5.37 46.79 5.50
C PHE A 39 -5.88 45.95 4.32
N GLN A 40 -7.19 45.67 4.25
CA GLN A 40 -7.77 44.96 3.10
C GLN A 40 -7.61 45.76 1.80
N PHE A 41 -7.77 47.07 1.84
CA PHE A 41 -7.56 47.94 0.68
C PHE A 41 -6.09 47.94 0.25
N LEU A 42 -5.15 48.04 1.20
CA LEU A 42 -3.72 47.98 0.92
C LEU A 42 -3.33 46.64 0.27
N LEU A 43 -3.91 45.54 0.74
CA LEU A 43 -3.64 44.19 0.21
C LEU A 43 -4.18 44.02 -1.22
N LEU A 44 -5.34 44.61 -1.51
CA LEU A 44 -5.89 44.68 -2.87
C LEU A 44 -5.01 45.52 -3.80
N VAL A 45 -4.48 46.65 -3.33
CA VAL A 45 -3.58 47.49 -4.11
C VAL A 45 -2.27 46.75 -4.44
N VAL A 46 -1.69 46.04 -3.47
CA VAL A 46 -0.50 45.21 -3.69
C VAL A 46 -0.78 44.10 -4.72
N LEU A 47 -1.94 43.44 -4.63
CA LEU A 47 -2.34 42.41 -5.60
C LEU A 47 -2.52 42.97 -7.02
N MET A 48 -3.08 44.18 -7.15
CA MET A 48 -3.23 44.83 -8.45
C MET A 48 -1.87 45.23 -9.03
N ILE A 49 -0.94 45.72 -8.20
CA ILE A 49 0.41 46.06 -8.63
C ILE A 49 1.16 44.81 -9.10
N THR A 50 1.06 43.68 -8.39
CA THR A 50 1.72 42.43 -8.81
C THR A 50 1.14 41.87 -10.10
N VAL A 51 -0.18 41.98 -10.32
CA VAL A 51 -0.81 41.61 -11.60
C VAL A 51 -0.29 42.49 -12.74
N VAL A 52 -0.20 43.81 -12.53
CA VAL A 52 0.33 44.74 -13.55
C VAL A 52 1.81 44.45 -13.86
N ILE A 53 2.63 44.18 -12.85
CA ILE A 53 4.04 43.82 -13.04
C ILE A 53 4.15 42.51 -13.84
N ASN A 54 3.34 41.50 -13.51
CA ASN A 54 3.33 40.25 -14.25
C ASN A 54 2.88 40.43 -15.71
N ILE A 55 1.89 41.28 -15.98
CA ILE A 55 1.47 41.61 -17.35
C ILE A 55 2.58 42.34 -18.10
N LEU A 56 3.25 43.31 -17.47
CA LEU A 56 4.38 44.02 -18.07
C LEU A 56 5.56 43.09 -18.35
N PHE A 57 5.83 42.14 -17.46
CA PHE A 57 6.87 41.13 -17.66
C PHE A 57 6.53 40.18 -18.81
N ILE A 58 5.26 39.75 -18.92
CA ILE A 58 4.78 38.93 -20.05
C ILE A 58 4.89 39.73 -21.37
N LEU A 59 4.51 41.01 -21.38
CA LEU A 59 4.62 41.86 -22.56
C LEU A 59 6.08 42.10 -22.97
N ASP A 60 6.98 42.37 -22.03
CA ASP A 60 8.43 42.54 -22.30
C ASP A 60 9.07 41.24 -22.82
N THR A 61 8.66 40.10 -22.25
CA THR A 61 9.11 38.77 -22.71
C THR A 61 8.57 38.47 -24.12
N SER A 62 7.31 38.82 -24.41
CA SER A 62 6.73 38.66 -25.75
C SER A 62 7.41 39.56 -26.79
N ARG A 63 7.82 40.77 -26.40
CA ARG A 63 8.52 41.71 -27.29
C ARG A 63 9.93 41.24 -27.61
N LYS A 64 10.66 40.71 -26.62
CA LYS A 64 11.97 40.07 -26.83
C LYS A 64 11.88 38.83 -27.72
N LEU A 65 10.82 38.03 -27.61
CA LEU A 65 10.55 36.91 -28.50
C LEU A 65 10.21 37.34 -29.94
N GLN A 66 9.73 38.57 -30.14
CA GLN A 66 9.45 39.13 -31.48
C GLN A 66 10.66 39.84 -32.11
N GLU A 67 11.62 40.30 -31.30
CA GLU A 67 12.88 40.90 -31.78
C GLU A 67 13.89 39.84 -32.29
N ASP A 68 13.70 38.54 -31.98
CA ASP A 68 14.54 37.41 -32.45
C ASP A 68 14.08 36.77 -33.80
N ILE A 69 13.12 37.39 -34.50
CA ILE A 69 12.74 37.00 -35.87
C ILE A 69 13.45 37.93 -36.87
N PRO A 70 14.38 37.46 -37.72
CA PRO A 70 15.04 38.33 -38.69
C PRO A 70 14.02 38.83 -39.71
N SER A 71 13.82 40.15 -39.74
CA SER A 71 13.09 40.85 -40.79
C SER A 71 13.88 40.79 -42.10
N LEU A 72 13.41 39.97 -43.05
CA LEU A 72 13.78 40.07 -44.46
C LEU A 72 12.80 41.04 -45.13
N ASP A 73 13.26 42.28 -45.30
CA ASP A 73 12.65 43.27 -46.17
C ASP A 73 13.48 43.32 -47.45
N ASP A 74 12.91 42.90 -48.58
CA ASP A 74 13.10 43.60 -49.85
C ASP A 74 12.07 43.11 -50.88
N SER A 75 11.30 44.10 -51.34
CA SER A 75 10.40 44.05 -52.49
C SER A 75 11.15 43.93 -53.80
N ASP A 76 10.72 43.05 -54.73
CA ASP A 76 10.09 43.50 -55.98
C ASP A 76 9.56 42.31 -56.80
N GLY A 77 8.67 42.63 -57.75
CA GLY A 77 7.74 41.69 -58.39
C GLY A 77 8.23 40.85 -59.58
N LEU A 78 7.28 39.98 -59.99
CA LEU A 78 6.96 39.48 -61.34
C LEU A 78 7.46 38.08 -61.80
N ASP A 79 6.45 37.21 -61.91
CA ASP A 79 6.08 36.38 -63.09
C ASP A 79 6.72 34.99 -63.33
N GLY A 80 5.87 34.09 -63.83
CA GLY A 80 6.25 32.94 -64.66
C GLY A 80 6.55 31.62 -63.96
N GLY A 81 5.61 30.66 -64.06
CA GLY A 81 5.82 29.28 -63.62
C GLY A 81 6.71 28.45 -64.54
N GLU A 82 7.40 27.45 -63.99
CA GLU A 82 7.48 26.08 -64.52
C GLU A 82 8.30 25.15 -63.60
N LYS A 83 7.97 23.86 -63.69
CA LYS A 83 8.52 22.73 -62.95
C LYS A 83 10.05 22.68 -62.98
N ARG A 84 10.69 22.44 -61.82
CA ARG A 84 11.96 21.71 -61.76
C ARG A 84 12.11 20.89 -60.47
N HIS A 85 12.42 19.62 -60.73
CA HIS A 85 12.77 18.53 -59.83
C HIS A 85 13.66 18.88 -58.63
N ASN A 86 13.34 18.22 -57.50
CA ASN A 86 14.25 17.55 -56.57
C ASN A 86 15.65 18.15 -56.37
N SER A 87 15.81 18.92 -55.29
CA SER A 87 17.05 18.90 -54.51
C SER A 87 16.85 19.44 -53.08
N PHE A 88 16.01 18.80 -52.28
CA PHE A 88 16.15 18.87 -50.82
C PHE A 88 16.02 17.46 -50.26
N ARG A 89 17.04 16.67 -50.56
CA ARG A 89 17.35 15.45 -49.81
C ARG A 89 18.35 15.84 -48.73
N LEU A 90 17.98 15.50 -47.50
CA LEU A 90 18.86 15.21 -46.37
C LEU A 90 19.81 16.33 -45.94
N GLN A 91 19.30 17.23 -45.12
CA GLN A 91 20.08 17.59 -43.94
C GLN A 91 19.79 16.50 -42.91
N GLU A 92 20.60 15.43 -42.93
CA GLU A 92 20.65 14.47 -41.83
C GLU A 92 20.79 15.28 -40.54
N SER A 93 19.73 15.32 -39.74
CA SER A 93 19.79 15.86 -38.40
C SER A 93 20.85 15.06 -37.66
N LEU A 94 21.97 15.70 -37.32
CA LEU A 94 22.96 15.11 -36.43
C LEU A 94 22.23 14.46 -35.25
N PRO A 95 22.52 13.19 -34.91
CA PRO A 95 21.85 12.54 -33.78
C PRO A 95 22.13 13.39 -32.54
N LYS A 96 21.06 13.88 -31.90
CA LYS A 96 21.17 14.60 -30.63
C LYS A 96 21.83 13.65 -29.63
N THR A 97 22.93 14.07 -29.03
CA THR A 97 23.65 13.29 -28.03
C THR A 97 23.31 13.80 -26.64
N LEU A 98 23.11 12.88 -25.71
CA LEU A 98 22.91 13.13 -24.29
C LEU A 98 24.22 12.93 -23.54
N THR A 99 24.64 13.89 -22.73
CA THR A 99 25.80 13.73 -21.84
C THR A 99 25.33 13.17 -20.50
N VAL A 100 25.84 12.00 -20.12
CA VAL A 100 25.52 11.36 -18.84
C VAL A 100 26.77 11.28 -17.97
N GLU A 101 26.68 11.80 -16.75
CA GLU A 101 27.71 11.74 -15.72
C GLU A 101 27.20 10.94 -14.52
N VAL A 102 27.97 9.94 -14.08
CA VAL A 102 27.59 8.99 -13.04
C VAL A 102 28.70 8.87 -12.00
N LEU A 103 28.39 9.21 -10.75
CA LEU A 103 29.29 9.07 -9.61
C LEU A 103 28.90 7.86 -8.77
N SER A 104 29.87 7.00 -8.48
CA SER A 104 29.80 5.95 -7.47
C SER A 104 30.88 6.19 -6.41
N SER A 105 30.49 6.18 -5.14
CA SER A 105 31.41 6.36 -4.01
C SER A 105 30.86 5.73 -2.73
N GLN A 106 31.70 5.68 -1.69
CA GLN A 106 31.33 5.17 -0.37
C GLN A 106 30.09 5.89 0.20
N SER A 107 30.07 7.23 0.17
CA SER A 107 29.07 8.03 0.89
C SER A 107 28.09 8.76 -0.03
N LYS A 108 28.39 8.85 -1.32
CA LYS A 108 27.60 9.63 -2.29
C LYS A 108 27.45 8.93 -3.63
N VAL A 109 26.25 8.96 -4.18
CA VAL A 109 26.01 8.70 -5.61
C VAL A 109 25.33 9.90 -6.24
N SER A 110 25.63 10.14 -7.51
CA SER A 110 24.89 11.13 -8.29
C SER A 110 24.84 10.75 -9.77
N VAL A 111 23.74 11.10 -10.42
CA VAL A 111 23.57 10.96 -11.88
C VAL A 111 23.11 12.30 -12.43
N SER A 112 23.87 12.84 -13.38
CA SER A 112 23.56 14.07 -14.08
C SER A 112 23.38 13.82 -15.58
N VAL A 113 22.35 14.42 -16.15
CA VAL A 113 21.97 14.30 -17.55
C VAL A 113 21.94 15.71 -18.14
N ASP A 114 22.79 15.97 -19.14
CA ASP A 114 23.02 17.30 -19.73
C ASP A 114 23.25 18.41 -18.67
N GLY A 115 24.03 18.08 -17.64
CA GLY A 115 24.35 18.98 -16.53
C GLY A 115 23.27 19.12 -15.46
N THR A 116 22.08 18.54 -15.66
CA THR A 116 21.01 18.51 -14.67
C THR A 116 21.16 17.28 -13.78
N THR A 117 21.38 17.46 -12.48
CA THR A 117 21.43 16.36 -11.51
C THR A 117 20.03 15.79 -11.30
N ILE A 118 19.84 14.53 -11.69
CA ILE A 118 18.55 13.83 -11.56
C ILE A 118 18.49 12.96 -10.30
N LEU A 119 19.61 12.33 -9.97
CA LEU A 119 19.75 11.53 -8.77
C LEU A 119 20.90 12.12 -7.95
N GLU A 120 20.67 12.37 -6.68
CA GLU A 120 21.70 12.66 -5.71
C GLU A 120 21.31 12.03 -4.38
N ASP A 121 22.17 11.14 -3.88
CA ASP A 121 22.00 10.54 -2.57
C ASP A 121 23.32 10.58 -1.82
N ALA A 122 23.36 11.44 -0.80
CA ALA A 122 24.45 11.60 0.15
C ALA A 122 23.98 11.41 1.60
N GLU A 123 22.78 10.85 1.82
CA GLU A 123 22.27 10.64 3.18
C GLU A 123 23.06 9.54 3.90
N ASP A 124 23.51 9.83 5.13
CA ASP A 124 24.20 8.85 5.96
C ASP A 124 23.26 7.70 6.35
N ASN A 125 23.79 6.46 6.33
CA ASN A 125 23.09 5.23 6.71
C ASN A 125 21.82 4.91 5.92
N LYS A 126 21.64 5.50 4.73
CA LYS A 126 20.55 5.19 3.79
C LYS A 126 21.07 5.02 2.38
N GLY A 127 20.27 4.35 1.55
CA GLY A 127 20.53 4.22 0.11
C GLY A 127 21.78 3.41 -0.24
N ARG A 128 22.28 2.57 0.68
CA ARG A 128 23.31 1.57 0.35
C ARG A 128 22.80 0.63 -0.73
N GLY A 129 23.68 0.24 -1.65
CA GLY A 129 23.39 -0.76 -2.68
C GLY A 129 23.58 -0.22 -4.09
N ILE A 130 22.85 -0.82 -5.02
CA ILE A 130 22.88 -0.47 -6.45
C ILE A 130 21.68 0.41 -6.78
N HIS A 131 21.98 1.61 -7.24
CA HIS A 131 21.01 2.52 -7.81
C HIS A 131 20.90 2.26 -9.32
N VAL A 132 19.67 2.16 -9.81
CA VAL A 132 19.34 1.94 -11.21
C VAL A 132 18.43 3.06 -11.70
N LEU A 133 18.88 3.78 -12.71
CA LEU A 133 18.10 4.80 -13.42
C LEU A 133 17.76 4.29 -14.82
N VAL A 134 16.52 4.52 -15.24
CA VAL A 134 16.06 4.19 -16.60
C VAL A 134 15.68 5.48 -17.31
N LEU A 135 16.29 5.73 -18.48
CA LEU A 135 15.99 6.88 -19.32
C LEU A 135 15.30 6.44 -20.61
N ASN A 136 14.40 7.29 -21.09
CA ASN A 136 13.84 7.21 -22.42
C ASN A 136 14.95 7.47 -23.45
N GLN A 137 15.10 6.59 -24.42
CA GLN A 137 16.16 6.61 -25.42
C GLN A 137 16.00 7.71 -26.50
N ALA A 138 14.81 8.30 -26.63
CA ALA A 138 14.54 9.38 -27.58
C ALA A 138 14.63 10.76 -26.93
N THR A 139 14.20 10.89 -25.67
CA THR A 139 14.10 12.19 -24.99
C THR A 139 15.14 12.40 -23.88
N GLY A 140 15.74 11.33 -23.35
CA GLY A 140 16.58 11.38 -22.16
C GLY A 140 15.80 11.57 -20.84
N SER A 141 14.47 11.62 -20.88
CA SER A 141 13.65 11.78 -19.67
C SER A 141 13.73 10.55 -18.76
N VAL A 142 13.63 10.76 -17.46
CA VAL A 142 13.70 9.67 -16.48
C VAL A 142 12.35 8.96 -16.41
N MET A 143 12.39 7.64 -16.54
CA MET A 143 11.20 6.78 -16.52
C MET A 143 11.10 5.91 -15.26
N ALA A 144 12.23 5.63 -14.62
CA ALA A 144 12.27 4.90 -13.36
C ALA A 144 13.56 5.23 -12.59
N GLN A 145 13.43 5.28 -11.26
CA GLN A 145 14.54 5.36 -10.32
C GLN A 145 14.35 4.30 -9.25
N ARG A 146 15.34 3.42 -9.06
CA ARG A 146 15.28 2.35 -8.07
C ARG A 146 16.62 2.25 -7.34
N MET A 147 16.55 1.81 -6.09
CA MET A 147 17.70 1.45 -5.28
C MET A 147 17.44 0.05 -4.73
N PHE A 148 18.40 -0.84 -4.93
CA PHE A 148 18.37 -2.22 -4.45
C PHE A 148 19.53 -2.41 -3.48
N ASP A 149 19.23 -2.67 -2.21
CA ASP A 149 20.25 -2.94 -1.18
C ASP A 149 20.77 -4.36 -1.36
N THR A 150 21.54 -4.61 -2.42
CA THR A 150 22.10 -5.93 -2.76
C THR A 150 23.20 -6.40 -1.80
N TYR A 151 23.46 -5.65 -0.73
CA TYR A 151 24.11 -6.15 0.47
C TYR A 151 23.17 -7.01 1.32
N SER A 152 21.86 -6.75 1.29
CA SER A 152 20.80 -7.48 1.98
C SER A 152 20.25 -8.63 1.12
N PRO A 153 19.77 -9.74 1.73
CA PRO A 153 19.23 -10.86 0.97
C PRO A 153 18.01 -10.49 0.10
N HIS A 154 17.85 -11.17 -1.04
CA HIS A 154 16.73 -11.07 -1.98
C HIS A 154 16.61 -9.78 -2.83
N GLU A 155 17.35 -8.72 -2.50
CA GLU A 155 17.36 -7.49 -3.29
C GLU A 155 17.98 -7.67 -4.69
N ASP A 156 18.84 -8.67 -4.86
CA ASP A 156 19.42 -9.05 -6.15
C ASP A 156 18.39 -9.70 -7.10
N GLU A 157 17.48 -10.50 -6.54
CA GLU A 157 16.32 -11.07 -7.25
C GLU A 157 15.33 -9.97 -7.64
N ALA A 158 15.06 -9.01 -6.74
CA ALA A 158 14.20 -7.86 -7.02
C ALA A 158 14.78 -6.96 -8.13
N MET A 159 16.09 -6.68 -8.09
CA MET A 159 16.79 -5.96 -9.16
C MET A 159 16.69 -6.71 -10.49
N SER A 160 16.91 -8.02 -10.48
CA SER A 160 16.84 -8.85 -11.69
C SER A 160 15.44 -8.85 -12.30
N LEU A 161 14.41 -8.96 -11.46
CA LEU A 161 13.01 -8.87 -11.89
C LEU A 161 12.71 -7.51 -12.53
N PHE A 162 13.10 -6.41 -11.87
CA PHE A 162 12.92 -5.06 -12.40
C PHE A 162 13.60 -4.89 -13.77
N LEU A 163 14.87 -5.26 -13.88
CA LEU A 163 15.63 -5.15 -15.14
C LEU A 163 15.01 -5.98 -16.26
N ASN A 164 14.47 -7.17 -15.96
CA ASN A 164 13.75 -7.97 -16.95
C ASN A 164 12.44 -7.30 -17.41
N MET A 165 11.77 -6.56 -16.53
CA MET A 165 10.53 -5.83 -16.82
C MET A 165 10.71 -4.51 -17.57
N VAL A 166 11.93 -3.97 -17.66
CA VAL A 166 12.22 -2.77 -18.47
C VAL A 166 12.10 -3.10 -19.96
N SER A 167 11.56 -2.22 -20.80
CA SER A 167 11.50 -2.45 -22.25
C SER A 167 12.90 -2.47 -22.90
N ASP A 168 13.08 -3.26 -23.96
CA ASP A 168 14.32 -3.23 -24.74
C ASP A 168 14.52 -1.86 -25.40
N GLY A 169 15.78 -1.46 -25.61
CA GLY A 169 16.13 -0.15 -26.18
C GLY A 169 16.23 1.00 -25.16
N ARG A 170 15.68 0.88 -23.94
CA ARG A 170 15.84 1.88 -22.87
C ARG A 170 17.30 2.03 -22.43
N ILE A 171 17.67 3.22 -21.98
CA ILE A 171 19.01 3.48 -21.41
C ILE A 171 18.97 3.14 -19.93
N LEU A 172 19.92 2.32 -19.48
CA LEU A 172 20.08 1.88 -18.10
C LEU A 172 21.37 2.47 -17.53
N ILE A 173 21.28 3.08 -16.36
CA ILE A 173 22.40 3.63 -15.61
C ILE A 173 22.47 2.94 -14.26
N PHE A 174 23.66 2.48 -13.88
CA PHE A 174 23.94 1.80 -12.63
C PHE A 174 25.02 2.56 -11.86
N THR A 175 24.84 2.68 -10.54
CA THR A 175 25.87 3.21 -9.64
C THR A 175 25.78 2.57 -8.26
N ILE A 176 26.92 2.30 -7.62
CA ILE A 176 26.98 1.75 -6.25
C ILE A 176 27.19 2.86 -5.22
N LYS A 177 26.41 2.83 -4.14
CA LYS A 177 26.68 3.55 -2.89
C LYS A 177 27.09 2.55 -1.80
N ASP A 178 28.17 2.83 -1.10
CA ASP A 178 28.70 2.03 0.02
C ASP A 178 29.08 0.58 -0.34
N GLU A 179 28.12 -0.35 -0.40
CA GLU A 179 28.32 -1.77 -0.68
C GLU A 179 27.11 -2.30 -1.45
N GLY A 180 27.35 -3.03 -2.53
CA GLY A 180 26.27 -3.59 -3.36
C GLY A 180 26.53 -5.00 -3.87
N THR A 181 27.42 -5.76 -3.25
CA THR A 181 27.88 -7.05 -3.80
C THR A 181 27.76 -8.24 -2.84
N PHE A 182 27.56 -8.02 -1.54
CA PHE A 182 27.61 -9.09 -0.53
C PHE A 182 26.57 -10.20 -0.75
N GLN A 183 25.35 -9.84 -1.16
CA GLN A 183 24.27 -10.80 -1.46
C GLN A 183 23.95 -10.87 -2.96
N MET A 184 24.81 -10.32 -3.83
CA MET A 184 24.61 -10.38 -5.27
C MET A 184 24.97 -11.77 -5.82
N LYS A 185 23.95 -12.58 -6.11
CA LYS A 185 24.11 -13.96 -6.61
C LYS A 185 24.45 -14.01 -8.10
N GLN A 186 24.88 -15.19 -8.54
CA GLN A 186 25.31 -15.44 -9.92
C GLN A 186 24.26 -15.07 -10.99
N PRO A 187 22.95 -15.34 -10.83
CA PRO A 187 21.94 -14.97 -11.82
C PRO A 187 21.86 -13.46 -12.10
N ALA A 188 21.96 -12.63 -11.05
CA ALA A 188 21.98 -11.18 -11.19
C ALA A 188 23.25 -10.71 -11.93
N ARG A 189 24.42 -11.28 -11.60
CA ARG A 189 25.69 -10.99 -12.28
C ARG A 189 25.66 -11.38 -13.76
N GLU A 190 25.01 -12.49 -14.09
CA GLU A 190 24.83 -12.95 -15.48
C GLU A 190 23.88 -12.04 -16.26
N LEU A 191 22.82 -11.53 -15.62
CA LEU A 191 21.96 -10.52 -16.22
C LEU A 191 22.73 -9.23 -16.54
N LEU A 192 23.50 -8.70 -15.58
CA LEU A 192 24.33 -7.51 -15.81
C LEU A 192 25.37 -7.73 -16.94
N LYS A 193 25.95 -8.93 -17.02
CA LYS A 193 26.83 -9.31 -18.14
C LYS A 193 26.09 -9.32 -19.48
N ARG A 194 24.87 -9.84 -19.55
CA ARG A 194 24.01 -9.81 -20.75
C ARG A 194 23.65 -8.38 -21.17
N LEU A 195 23.54 -7.47 -20.20
CA LEU A 195 23.38 -6.03 -20.46
C LEU A 195 24.66 -5.32 -20.92
N GLY A 196 25.78 -6.05 -21.08
CA GLY A 196 27.04 -5.54 -21.63
C GLY A 196 28.12 -5.24 -20.60
N SER A 197 27.87 -5.45 -19.29
CA SER A 197 28.88 -5.23 -18.26
C SER A 197 30.09 -6.13 -18.45
N LYS A 198 31.29 -5.55 -18.41
CA LYS A 198 32.56 -6.28 -18.39
C LYS A 198 33.05 -6.53 -16.97
N LYS A 199 32.51 -5.82 -15.97
CA LYS A 199 32.96 -5.90 -14.57
C LYS A 199 31.99 -6.64 -13.63
N ALA A 200 30.74 -6.89 -14.02
CA ALA A 200 29.73 -7.52 -13.16
C ALA A 200 30.14 -8.87 -12.54
N GLN A 201 31.01 -9.62 -13.21
CA GLN A 201 31.51 -10.91 -12.71
C GLN A 201 32.66 -10.77 -11.70
N VAL A 202 33.32 -9.61 -11.65
CA VAL A 202 34.52 -9.38 -10.83
C VAL A 202 34.33 -8.34 -9.73
N ILE A 203 33.28 -7.51 -9.79
CA ILE A 203 32.96 -6.57 -8.72
C ILE A 203 32.72 -7.33 -7.40
N GLY A 204 33.37 -6.87 -6.34
CA GLY A 204 33.33 -7.48 -5.01
C GLY A 204 33.16 -6.45 -3.89
N TRP A 205 33.47 -6.92 -2.68
CA TRP A 205 33.22 -6.20 -1.43
C TRP A 205 33.70 -4.75 -1.46
N ARG A 206 32.76 -3.81 -1.31
CA ARG A 206 33.00 -2.35 -1.24
C ARG A 206 33.74 -1.76 -2.45
N ASP A 207 33.64 -2.42 -3.60
CA ASP A 207 34.11 -1.86 -4.86
C ASP A 207 33.15 -0.77 -5.35
N MET A 208 33.71 0.26 -5.98
CA MET A 208 32.93 1.34 -6.60
C MET A 208 32.75 1.05 -8.08
N TRP A 209 31.52 1.21 -8.58
CA TRP A 209 31.15 0.82 -9.94
C TRP A 209 30.07 1.72 -10.50
N ALA A 210 30.28 2.19 -11.73
CA ALA A 210 29.33 2.96 -12.50
C ALA A 210 29.25 2.39 -13.92
N MET A 211 28.04 2.24 -14.46
CA MET A 211 27.82 1.71 -15.80
C MET A 211 26.66 2.42 -16.48
N ALA A 212 26.80 2.72 -17.77
CA ALA A 212 25.73 3.19 -18.64
C ALA A 212 25.64 2.27 -19.87
N THR A 213 24.44 1.76 -20.15
CA THR A 213 24.20 0.80 -21.24
C THR A 213 22.82 1.00 -21.85
N GLN A 214 22.60 0.48 -23.05
CA GLN A 214 21.27 0.31 -23.62
C GLN A 214 20.81 -1.14 -23.42
N LYS A 215 19.58 -1.33 -22.93
CA LYS A 215 18.99 -2.66 -22.85
C LYS A 215 18.91 -3.25 -24.27
N GLY A 216 19.47 -4.43 -24.47
CA GLY A 216 19.80 -4.99 -25.79
C GLY A 216 21.30 -5.20 -26.01
N GLY A 217 22.15 -4.72 -25.09
CA GLY A 217 23.56 -5.12 -24.98
C GLY A 217 24.59 -4.10 -25.46
N LYS A 218 24.18 -2.86 -25.77
CA LYS A 218 25.09 -1.79 -26.19
C LYS A 218 25.63 -1.01 -24.99
N LEU A 219 26.85 -1.33 -24.58
CA LEU A 219 27.55 -0.62 -23.50
C LEU A 219 28.05 0.76 -23.98
N TYR A 220 27.67 1.83 -23.26
CA TYR A 220 28.19 3.19 -23.51
C TYR A 220 29.46 3.46 -22.71
N GLY A 221 29.52 3.00 -21.46
CA GLY A 221 30.72 3.09 -20.65
C GLY A 221 30.57 2.42 -19.29
N GLU A 222 31.70 2.10 -18.69
CA GLU A 222 31.79 1.40 -17.41
C GLU A 222 33.09 1.77 -16.70
N ASN A 223 32.99 2.33 -15.49
CA ASN A 223 34.13 2.63 -14.63
C ASN A 223 34.05 1.81 -13.34
N TYR A 224 35.20 1.45 -12.80
CA TYR A 224 35.34 0.55 -11.66
C TYR A 224 36.59 0.86 -10.85
N SER A 225 36.47 0.84 -9.52
CA SER A 225 37.59 0.87 -8.59
C SER A 225 37.46 -0.24 -7.56
N LYS A 226 38.52 -1.03 -7.42
CA LYS A 226 38.60 -2.10 -6.42
C LYS A 226 38.90 -1.54 -5.02
N SER A 227 38.30 -2.12 -3.99
CA SER A 227 38.69 -1.89 -2.61
C SER A 227 40.08 -2.50 -2.34
N PRO A 228 41.04 -1.74 -1.80
CA PRO A 228 42.39 -2.25 -1.56
C PRO A 228 42.43 -3.26 -0.40
N GLU A 229 41.58 -3.06 0.62
CA GLU A 229 41.50 -3.88 1.83
C GLU A 229 40.06 -4.02 2.32
N PHE A 230 39.78 -5.08 3.09
CA PHE A 230 38.44 -5.38 3.63
C PHE A 230 37.82 -4.23 4.43
N ASN A 231 38.64 -3.46 5.18
CA ASN A 231 38.20 -2.35 6.02
C ASN A 231 38.12 -1.01 5.28
N SER A 232 38.35 -1.01 3.96
CA SER A 232 38.35 0.17 3.11
C SER A 232 37.34 0.03 1.96
N TRP A 233 37.17 1.11 1.19
CA TRP A 233 36.33 1.15 0.00
C TRP A 233 37.19 1.43 -1.22
N GLY A 234 36.68 1.06 -2.41
CA GLY A 234 37.26 1.52 -3.67
C GLY A 234 37.25 3.05 -3.75
N ALA A 235 38.22 3.62 -4.48
CA ALA A 235 38.22 5.05 -4.77
C ALA A 235 36.94 5.46 -5.53
N PRO A 236 36.40 6.67 -5.30
CA PRO A 236 35.25 7.16 -6.05
C PRO A 236 35.49 7.08 -7.56
N VAL A 237 34.48 6.63 -8.31
CA VAL A 237 34.54 6.58 -9.77
C VAL A 237 33.52 7.53 -10.38
N LEU A 238 33.99 8.32 -11.35
CA LEU A 238 33.16 9.18 -12.18
C LEU A 238 33.18 8.63 -13.60
N LEU A 239 32.01 8.24 -14.11
CA LEU A 239 31.81 7.85 -15.50
C LEU A 239 31.19 9.03 -16.24
N ARG A 240 31.74 9.40 -17.40
CA ARG A 240 31.16 10.37 -18.33
C ARG A 240 31.04 9.74 -19.71
N VAL A 241 29.85 9.75 -20.28
CA VAL A 241 29.55 9.16 -21.59
C VAL A 241 28.63 10.05 -22.41
N GLU A 242 28.74 9.95 -23.72
CA GLU A 242 27.80 10.53 -24.68
C GLU A 242 26.91 9.43 -25.23
N VAL A 243 25.59 9.59 -25.10
CA VAL A 243 24.59 8.62 -25.52
C VAL A 243 23.81 9.20 -26.70
N PRO A 244 23.89 8.61 -27.92
CA PRO A 244 23.10 9.08 -29.05
C PRO A 244 21.62 8.76 -28.82
N LEU A 245 20.76 9.78 -28.95
CA LEU A 245 19.31 9.62 -28.90
C LEU A 245 18.79 9.02 -30.22
N VAL A 246 17.71 8.25 -30.12
CA VAL A 246 17.01 7.68 -31.28
C VAL A 246 15.80 8.55 -31.66
N PRO A 247 15.29 8.45 -32.89
CA PRO A 247 14.02 9.09 -33.27
C PRO A 247 12.86 8.63 -32.37
N VAL A 248 11.89 9.52 -32.14
CA VAL A 248 10.74 9.22 -31.26
C VAL A 248 9.92 8.07 -31.81
N GLU A 249 9.80 7.98 -33.13
CA GLU A 249 9.07 6.93 -33.84
C GLU A 249 9.64 5.54 -33.58
N GLU A 250 10.96 5.42 -33.34
CA GLU A 250 11.61 4.16 -32.98
C GLU A 250 11.46 3.82 -31.49
N SER A 251 11.02 4.78 -30.67
CA SER A 251 10.84 4.60 -29.22
C SER A 251 9.42 4.22 -28.81
N GLU A 252 8.45 4.40 -29.71
CA GLU A 252 7.03 4.13 -29.49
C GLU A 252 6.60 2.77 -30.08
N CYS A 253 5.60 2.16 -29.46
CA CYS A 253 4.98 0.94 -29.98
C CYS A 253 3.81 1.26 -30.91
N ASP A 254 3.70 0.53 -32.02
CA ASP A 254 2.60 0.64 -32.99
C ASP A 254 1.34 -0.14 -32.55
N TRP A 255 0.76 0.26 -31.41
CA TRP A 255 -0.51 -0.31 -30.95
C TRP A 255 -1.71 0.33 -31.65
N ALA A 256 -2.76 -0.47 -31.89
CA ALA A 256 -4.02 0.02 -32.44
C ALA A 256 -4.59 1.22 -31.66
N ASP A 257 -5.19 2.19 -32.35
CA ASP A 257 -5.78 3.38 -31.73
C ASP A 257 -7.13 3.08 -31.08
N ASN A 258 -7.13 2.99 -29.76
CA ASN A 258 -8.31 2.81 -28.92
C ASN A 258 -8.04 3.39 -27.52
N GLU A 259 -9.08 3.56 -26.70
CA GLU A 259 -8.98 4.16 -25.37
C GLU A 259 -8.00 3.42 -24.44
N GLU A 260 -7.99 2.09 -24.49
CA GLU A 260 -7.07 1.28 -23.68
C GLU A 260 -5.60 1.57 -24.04
N ASN A 261 -5.28 1.53 -25.34
CA ASN A 261 -3.93 1.76 -25.83
C ASN A 261 -3.51 3.22 -25.72
N ASN A 262 -4.44 4.17 -25.70
CA ASN A 262 -4.13 5.57 -25.44
C ASN A 262 -3.72 5.80 -23.97
N ARG A 263 -4.39 5.13 -23.02
CA ARG A 263 -3.91 5.09 -21.62
C ARG A 263 -2.57 4.38 -21.50
N ARG A 264 -2.39 3.26 -22.22
CA ARG A 264 -1.12 2.51 -22.26
C ARG A 264 0.03 3.36 -22.78
N ARG A 265 -0.14 4.08 -23.90
CA ARG A 265 0.85 5.03 -24.45
C ARG A 265 1.20 6.11 -23.42
N GLY A 266 0.18 6.73 -22.82
CA GLY A 266 0.37 7.74 -21.78
C GLY A 266 1.24 7.24 -20.64
N PHE A 267 1.04 5.99 -20.21
CA PHE A 267 1.83 5.37 -19.14
C PHE A 267 3.23 4.93 -19.61
N CYS A 268 3.34 4.10 -20.66
CA CYS A 268 4.57 3.44 -21.08
C CYS A 268 5.61 4.38 -21.71
N ASN A 269 5.22 5.59 -22.12
CA ASN A 269 6.15 6.62 -22.59
C ASN A 269 6.82 7.39 -21.44
N HIS A 270 6.23 7.36 -20.24
CA HIS A 270 6.69 8.11 -19.06
C HIS A 270 7.19 7.21 -17.92
N ILE A 271 6.63 6.00 -17.78
CA ILE A 271 6.88 5.09 -16.67
C ILE A 271 7.39 3.75 -17.21
N GLU A 272 8.38 3.17 -16.53
CA GLU A 272 9.01 1.91 -16.94
C GLU A 272 9.12 0.90 -15.79
N GLY A 273 9.32 -0.38 -16.13
CA GLY A 273 9.47 -1.46 -15.15
C GLY A 273 8.17 -2.18 -14.81
N TYR A 274 7.17 -2.12 -15.70
CA TYR A 274 5.88 -2.82 -15.56
C TYR A 274 5.73 -4.01 -16.53
N GLY A 275 6.82 -4.40 -17.19
CA GLY A 275 6.93 -5.63 -17.96
C GLY A 275 5.98 -5.67 -19.14
N SER A 276 5.19 -6.73 -19.22
CA SER A 276 4.29 -6.99 -20.36
C SER A 276 3.25 -5.89 -20.59
N VAL A 277 2.99 -4.98 -19.64
CA VAL A 277 2.14 -3.80 -19.90
C VAL A 277 2.66 -2.97 -21.06
N CYS A 278 3.98 -2.83 -21.16
CA CYS A 278 4.63 -2.00 -22.18
C CYS A 278 5.24 -2.84 -23.32
N SER A 279 4.84 -4.10 -23.44
CA SER A 279 5.24 -4.95 -24.58
C SER A 279 4.62 -4.45 -25.88
N CYS A 280 5.44 -4.16 -26.89
CA CYS A 280 4.94 -3.78 -28.21
C CYS A 280 4.26 -4.95 -28.95
N VAL A 281 4.62 -6.20 -28.64
CA VAL A 281 4.17 -7.39 -29.39
C VAL A 281 2.94 -8.04 -28.77
N ASP A 282 2.99 -8.26 -27.45
CA ASP A 282 1.93 -8.92 -26.69
C ASP A 282 1.68 -8.15 -25.39
N PRO A 283 0.96 -7.02 -25.47
CA PRO A 283 0.70 -6.18 -24.31
C PRO A 283 -0.29 -6.83 -23.35
N ALA A 284 0.01 -6.82 -22.05
CA ALA A 284 -0.91 -7.34 -21.03
C ALA A 284 -2.22 -6.54 -21.00
N PRO A 285 -3.38 -7.18 -20.83
CA PRO A 285 -4.68 -6.51 -20.86
C PRO A 285 -4.84 -5.51 -19.70
N LEU A 286 -5.43 -4.36 -19.99
CA LEU A 286 -5.81 -3.36 -18.99
C LEU A 286 -7.33 -3.29 -18.75
N ALA A 287 -8.12 -3.88 -19.66
CA ALA A 287 -9.54 -4.11 -19.46
C ALA A 287 -9.77 -5.49 -18.82
N PHE A 288 -10.64 -5.52 -17.80
CA PHE A 288 -11.04 -6.73 -17.10
C PHE A 288 -12.54 -6.93 -17.28
N ALA A 289 -12.96 -8.16 -17.58
CA ALA A 289 -14.36 -8.54 -17.68
C ALA A 289 -14.67 -9.62 -16.63
N PRO A 290 -14.66 -9.28 -15.33
CA PRO A 290 -14.96 -10.24 -14.28
C PRO A 290 -16.41 -10.72 -14.42
N LYS A 291 -16.66 -11.99 -14.07
CA LYS A 291 -18.02 -12.52 -14.06
C LYS A 291 -18.88 -11.76 -13.05
N GLU A 292 -20.14 -11.51 -13.40
CA GLU A 292 -21.10 -10.96 -12.46
C GLU A 292 -21.47 -11.97 -11.37
N ILE A 293 -21.94 -11.46 -10.23
CA ILE A 293 -22.45 -12.25 -9.11
C ILE A 293 -23.97 -12.05 -9.06
N GLU A 294 -24.70 -13.14 -8.93
CA GLU A 294 -26.16 -13.10 -8.77
C GLU A 294 -26.54 -12.42 -7.44
N ASN A 295 -27.52 -11.51 -7.48
CA ASN A 295 -27.98 -10.75 -6.30
C ASN A 295 -26.84 -10.05 -5.52
N ASN A 296 -25.89 -9.43 -6.23
CA ASN A 296 -24.75 -8.75 -5.63
C ASN A 296 -25.18 -7.56 -4.74
N ARG A 297 -25.21 -7.78 -3.42
CA ARG A 297 -25.58 -6.77 -2.42
C ARG A 297 -24.51 -5.70 -2.21
N VAL A 298 -23.30 -5.90 -2.72
CA VAL A 298 -22.17 -4.97 -2.59
C VAL A 298 -21.79 -4.31 -3.91
N ARG A 299 -22.61 -4.42 -4.96
CA ARG A 299 -22.37 -3.80 -6.27
C ARG A 299 -22.17 -2.28 -6.19
N ASP A 300 -22.94 -1.63 -5.31
CA ASP A 300 -22.94 -0.18 -5.11
C ASP A 300 -22.27 0.24 -3.79
N VAL A 301 -21.49 -0.66 -3.17
CA VAL A 301 -20.70 -0.32 -1.98
C VAL A 301 -19.35 0.25 -2.44
N PRO A 302 -19.00 1.51 -2.07
CA PRO A 302 -17.74 2.11 -2.47
C PRO A 302 -16.53 1.35 -1.91
N VAL A 303 -15.48 1.26 -2.71
CA VAL A 303 -14.21 0.64 -2.35
C VAL A 303 -13.15 1.74 -2.22
N ALA A 304 -12.63 1.92 -1.01
CA ALA A 304 -11.57 2.85 -0.69
C ALA A 304 -10.23 2.09 -0.62
N ILE A 305 -9.33 2.39 -1.55
CA ILE A 305 -7.97 1.87 -1.56
C ILE A 305 -7.06 2.87 -0.86
N ILE A 306 -6.32 2.41 0.14
CA ILE A 306 -5.35 3.21 0.88
C ILE A 306 -3.95 2.93 0.32
N ALA A 307 -3.39 3.95 -0.35
CA ALA A 307 -2.12 3.86 -1.07
C ALA A 307 -1.14 4.96 -0.64
N SER A 308 0.14 4.73 -0.93
CA SER A 308 1.23 5.69 -0.73
C SER A 308 2.20 5.63 -1.91
N ASN A 309 3.51 5.78 -1.67
CA ASN A 309 4.54 5.73 -2.71
C ASN A 309 5.06 4.29 -2.95
N ARG A 310 4.16 3.33 -3.19
CA ARG A 310 4.50 1.94 -3.55
C ARG A 310 3.75 1.51 -4.81
N PRO A 311 4.01 2.14 -5.97
CA PRO A 311 3.19 1.99 -7.16
C PRO A 311 3.15 0.56 -7.72
N HIS A 312 4.21 -0.23 -7.53
CA HIS A 312 4.25 -1.66 -7.91
C HIS A 312 3.30 -2.52 -7.07
N TYR A 313 3.16 -2.19 -5.77
CA TYR A 313 2.22 -2.88 -4.89
C TYR A 313 0.80 -2.52 -5.31
N LEU A 314 0.54 -1.22 -5.48
CA LEU A 314 -0.74 -0.72 -5.98
C LEU A 314 -1.14 -1.37 -7.31
N TYR A 315 -0.23 -1.44 -8.28
CA TYR A 315 -0.48 -2.08 -9.57
C TYR A 315 -0.85 -3.56 -9.42
N ARG A 316 -0.09 -4.34 -8.63
CA ARG A 316 -0.38 -5.75 -8.36
C ARG A 316 -1.76 -5.92 -7.70
N MET A 317 -2.04 -5.17 -6.64
CA MET A 317 -3.30 -5.25 -5.91
C MET A 317 -4.47 -4.91 -6.84
N LEU A 318 -4.39 -3.82 -7.62
CA LEU A 318 -5.45 -3.41 -8.55
C LEU A 318 -5.77 -4.48 -9.59
N ARG A 319 -4.76 -5.19 -10.10
CA ARG A 319 -4.99 -6.32 -11.03
C ARG A 319 -5.81 -7.43 -10.39
N SER A 320 -5.48 -7.81 -9.16
CA SER A 320 -6.25 -8.85 -8.45
C SER A 320 -7.68 -8.38 -8.16
N LEU A 321 -7.87 -7.13 -7.74
CA LEU A 321 -9.16 -6.53 -7.43
C LEU A 321 -10.08 -6.42 -8.65
N LEU A 322 -9.55 -5.92 -9.78
CA LEU A 322 -10.32 -5.76 -11.03
C LEU A 322 -10.65 -7.10 -11.69
N SER A 323 -9.90 -8.15 -11.37
CA SER A 323 -10.17 -9.51 -11.84
C SER A 323 -11.18 -10.27 -10.98
N ALA A 324 -11.46 -9.80 -9.76
CA ALA A 324 -12.37 -10.46 -8.84
C ALA A 324 -13.82 -10.39 -9.35
N HIS A 325 -14.58 -11.48 -9.19
CA HIS A 325 -15.96 -11.55 -9.63
C HIS A 325 -16.82 -10.48 -8.95
N GLY A 326 -17.74 -9.86 -9.69
CA GLY A 326 -18.63 -8.81 -9.18
C GLY A 326 -17.98 -7.47 -8.87
N CYS A 327 -16.72 -7.26 -9.28
CA CYS A 327 -16.04 -5.97 -9.16
C CYS A 327 -16.78 -4.89 -9.98
N ASN A 328 -16.96 -3.71 -9.38
CA ASN A 328 -17.49 -2.53 -10.05
C ASN A 328 -16.43 -1.40 -10.03
N PRO A 329 -15.72 -1.16 -11.15
CA PRO A 329 -14.67 -0.15 -11.23
C PRO A 329 -15.12 1.28 -10.89
N GLU A 330 -16.38 1.64 -11.13
CA GLU A 330 -16.91 2.98 -10.88
C GLU A 330 -16.98 3.33 -9.37
N MET A 331 -17.05 2.30 -8.54
CA MET A 331 -17.10 2.39 -7.08
C MET A 331 -15.72 2.44 -6.42
N ILE A 332 -14.64 2.22 -7.18
CA ILE A 332 -13.28 2.22 -6.68
C ILE A 332 -12.71 3.64 -6.64
N THR A 333 -12.12 4.02 -5.51
CA THR A 333 -11.34 5.25 -5.35
C THR A 333 -10.02 4.94 -4.66
N VAL A 334 -8.90 5.37 -5.28
CA VAL A 334 -7.54 5.21 -4.75
C VAL A 334 -7.13 6.50 -4.06
N PHE A 335 -6.87 6.43 -2.75
CA PHE A 335 -6.41 7.54 -1.94
C PHE A 335 -4.91 7.44 -1.71
N ILE A 336 -4.16 8.39 -2.27
CA ILE A 336 -2.70 8.41 -2.26
C ILE A 336 -2.21 9.42 -1.22
N ASP A 337 -1.45 8.95 -0.23
CA ASP A 337 -0.87 9.79 0.83
C ASP A 337 0.36 10.56 0.36
N GLY A 338 0.17 11.53 -0.53
CA GLY A 338 1.19 12.40 -1.09
C GLY A 338 0.99 12.71 -2.57
N TYR A 339 1.73 13.70 -3.09
CA TYR A 339 1.71 14.08 -4.50
C TYR A 339 2.75 13.27 -5.29
N PHE A 340 2.60 11.95 -5.27
CA PHE A 340 3.45 11.04 -6.03
C PHE A 340 2.86 10.79 -7.42
N GLU A 341 3.66 10.99 -8.45
CA GLU A 341 3.24 10.85 -9.86
C GLU A 341 3.02 9.39 -10.25
N GLU A 342 4.00 8.51 -10.00
CA GLU A 342 3.93 7.10 -10.42
C GLU A 342 2.69 6.35 -9.87
N PRO A 343 2.30 6.46 -8.58
CA PRO A 343 1.05 5.86 -8.10
C PRO A 343 -0.21 6.42 -8.75
N LEU A 344 -0.24 7.73 -9.08
CA LEU A 344 -1.37 8.35 -9.76
C LEU A 344 -1.47 7.90 -11.22
N GLU A 345 -0.33 7.76 -11.91
CA GLU A 345 -0.30 7.20 -13.27
C GLU A 345 -0.78 5.75 -13.31
N VAL A 346 -0.50 4.95 -12.27
CA VAL A 346 -1.08 3.60 -12.14
C VAL A 346 -2.61 3.65 -12.03
N THR A 347 -3.20 4.64 -11.33
CA THR A 347 -4.68 4.75 -11.29
C THR A 347 -5.25 5.12 -12.66
N LYS A 348 -4.59 6.02 -13.37
CA LYS A 348 -4.98 6.44 -14.72
C LYS A 348 -4.86 5.30 -15.73
N LEU A 349 -3.81 4.48 -15.62
CA LEU A 349 -3.59 3.29 -16.45
C LEU A 349 -4.82 2.36 -16.41
N PHE A 350 -5.41 2.16 -15.24
CA PHE A 350 -6.63 1.37 -15.06
C PHE A 350 -7.93 2.16 -15.20
N GLY A 351 -7.88 3.47 -15.42
CA GLY A 351 -9.08 4.30 -15.62
C GLY A 351 -9.85 4.51 -14.33
N LEU A 352 -9.19 4.46 -13.19
CA LEU A 352 -9.76 4.57 -11.86
C LEU A 352 -9.64 6.00 -11.31
N ARG A 353 -10.51 6.32 -10.34
CA ARG A 353 -10.46 7.60 -9.63
C ARG A 353 -9.28 7.59 -8.64
N GLY A 354 -8.27 8.41 -8.89
CA GLY A 354 -7.17 8.68 -7.97
C GLY A 354 -7.34 10.02 -7.26
N ILE A 355 -7.19 10.06 -5.93
CA ILE A 355 -7.22 11.27 -5.11
C ILE A 355 -5.92 11.35 -4.31
N GLN A 356 -5.14 12.40 -4.54
CA GLN A 356 -3.94 12.69 -3.74
C GLN A 356 -4.31 13.52 -2.52
N HIS A 357 -3.67 13.23 -1.40
CA HIS A 357 -3.86 13.93 -0.14
C HIS A 357 -2.54 14.51 0.35
N THR A 358 -2.56 15.73 0.89
CA THR A 358 -1.40 16.33 1.54
C THR A 358 -1.13 15.59 2.86
N PRO A 359 0.05 14.98 3.07
CA PRO A 359 0.32 14.22 4.29
C PRO A 359 0.26 15.08 5.55
N ILE A 360 -0.37 14.58 6.61
CA ILE A 360 -0.50 15.27 7.91
C ILE A 360 0.05 14.38 9.02
N GLY A 361 1.02 14.85 9.79
CA GLY A 361 1.66 14.09 10.86
C GLY A 361 2.89 13.32 10.38
N THR A 362 3.41 12.43 11.22
CA THR A 362 4.61 11.62 10.90
C THR A 362 4.40 10.16 11.31
N LYS A 363 5.15 9.24 10.68
CA LYS A 363 5.10 7.79 10.96
C LYS A 363 3.65 7.29 11.02
N ASN A 364 3.27 6.59 12.09
CA ASN A 364 1.97 5.95 12.26
C ASN A 364 0.84 7.00 12.36
N ALA A 365 1.12 8.19 12.90
CA ALA A 365 0.15 9.30 12.94
C ALA A 365 -0.23 9.78 11.53
N ARG A 366 0.75 9.81 10.61
CA ARG A 366 0.52 10.15 9.19
C ARG A 366 -0.47 9.18 8.55
N ILE A 367 -0.25 7.89 8.73
CA ILE A 367 -1.15 6.84 8.25
C ILE A 367 -2.54 7.01 8.86
N SER A 368 -2.62 7.24 10.18
CA SER A 368 -3.90 7.45 10.87
C SER A 368 -4.69 8.64 10.31
N GLN A 369 -4.04 9.77 10.01
CA GLN A 369 -4.73 10.90 9.39
C GLN A 369 -5.13 10.64 7.94
N HIS A 370 -4.31 9.90 7.18
CA HIS A 370 -4.65 9.49 5.81
C HIS A 370 -5.90 8.60 5.76
N TYR A 371 -6.00 7.63 6.68
CA TYR A 371 -7.20 6.81 6.86
C TYR A 371 -8.44 7.67 7.14
N LYS A 372 -8.34 8.60 8.11
CA LYS A 372 -9.45 9.52 8.42
C LYS A 372 -9.88 10.31 7.19
N ALA A 373 -8.93 10.96 6.50
CA ALA A 373 -9.22 11.77 5.33
C ALA A 373 -9.90 10.96 4.21
N SER A 374 -9.40 9.74 3.96
CA SER A 374 -9.90 8.83 2.93
C SER A 374 -11.31 8.33 3.24
N LEU A 375 -11.57 7.91 4.49
CA LEU A 375 -12.89 7.45 4.92
C LEU A 375 -13.92 8.58 4.90
N THR A 376 -13.53 9.77 5.38
CA THR A 376 -14.37 10.97 5.32
C THR A 376 -14.72 11.33 3.88
N ALA A 377 -13.72 11.35 2.98
CA ALA A 377 -13.92 11.64 1.56
C ALA A 377 -14.81 10.61 0.87
N THR A 378 -14.64 9.32 1.17
CA THR A 378 -15.46 8.23 0.61
C THR A 378 -16.94 8.44 0.90
N PHE A 379 -17.33 8.68 2.15
CA PHE A 379 -18.74 8.92 2.50
C PHE A 379 -19.29 10.28 2.06
N ASN A 380 -18.42 11.21 1.67
CA ASN A 380 -18.82 12.47 1.04
C ASN A 380 -19.06 12.31 -0.46
N LEU A 381 -18.20 11.55 -1.16
CA LEU A 381 -18.35 11.22 -2.59
C LEU A 381 -19.60 10.34 -2.82
N PHE A 382 -19.86 9.43 -1.89
CA PHE A 382 -21.01 8.53 -1.93
C PHE A 382 -21.93 8.82 -0.73
N SER A 383 -22.74 9.88 -0.85
CA SER A 383 -23.60 10.37 0.24
C SER A 383 -24.63 9.35 0.73
N GLU A 384 -25.13 8.52 -0.18
CA GLU A 384 -26.15 7.50 0.11
C GLU A 384 -25.55 6.16 0.57
N ALA A 385 -24.22 5.99 0.48
CA ALA A 385 -23.57 4.74 0.84
C ALA A 385 -23.65 4.49 2.35
N LYS A 386 -24.24 3.35 2.73
CA LYS A 386 -24.33 2.87 4.12
C LYS A 386 -23.06 2.14 4.58
N TYR A 387 -22.26 1.67 3.64
CA TYR A 387 -21.07 0.88 3.87
C TYR A 387 -19.92 1.36 2.98
N ALA A 388 -18.70 1.01 3.33
CA ALA A 388 -17.53 1.13 2.45
C ALA A 388 -16.63 -0.08 2.67
N ILE A 389 -16.01 -0.59 1.61
CA ILE A 389 -14.97 -1.63 1.68
C ILE A 389 -13.60 -0.93 1.66
N ILE A 390 -12.69 -1.33 2.54
CA ILE A 390 -11.37 -0.73 2.70
C ILE A 390 -10.31 -1.78 2.37
N ILE A 391 -9.38 -1.43 1.49
CA ILE A 391 -8.29 -2.30 1.02
C ILE A 391 -6.98 -1.50 1.05
N GLU A 392 -5.89 -2.12 1.49
CA GLU A 392 -4.53 -1.55 1.43
C GLU A 392 -3.84 -1.95 0.12
N GLU A 393 -2.89 -1.13 -0.36
CA GLU A 393 -2.19 -1.36 -1.64
C GLU A 393 -1.31 -2.62 -1.70
N ASP A 394 -1.05 -3.28 -0.57
CA ASP A 394 -0.18 -4.45 -0.41
C ASP A 394 -0.95 -5.78 -0.20
N LEU A 395 -2.21 -5.82 -0.63
CA LEU A 395 -3.08 -6.99 -0.57
C LEU A 395 -3.35 -7.59 -1.96
N ASP A 396 -3.21 -8.90 -2.13
CA ASP A 396 -3.90 -9.61 -3.20
C ASP A 396 -5.34 -9.91 -2.76
N VAL A 397 -6.28 -9.80 -3.69
CA VAL A 397 -7.71 -10.02 -3.47
C VAL A 397 -8.14 -11.35 -4.08
N SER A 398 -8.89 -12.14 -3.32
CA SER A 398 -9.40 -13.44 -3.77
C SER A 398 -10.46 -13.29 -4.87
N PRO A 399 -10.55 -14.23 -5.83
CA PRO A 399 -11.58 -14.23 -6.86
C PRO A 399 -13.03 -14.13 -6.35
N ASP A 400 -13.34 -14.67 -5.16
CA ASP A 400 -14.68 -14.64 -4.55
C ASP A 400 -14.89 -13.46 -3.57
N PHE A 401 -13.98 -12.49 -3.50
CA PHE A 401 -13.99 -11.43 -2.48
C PHE A 401 -15.31 -10.66 -2.38
N PHE A 402 -15.87 -10.21 -3.50
CA PHE A 402 -17.17 -9.53 -3.48
C PHE A 402 -18.34 -10.50 -3.23
N SER A 403 -18.21 -11.78 -3.58
CA SER A 403 -19.20 -12.81 -3.23
C SER A 403 -19.26 -13.02 -1.72
N TYR A 404 -18.10 -13.09 -1.06
CA TYR A 404 -17.96 -13.17 0.38
C TYR A 404 -18.65 -11.98 1.08
N PHE A 405 -18.36 -10.75 0.66
CA PHE A 405 -19.01 -9.58 1.24
C PHE A 405 -20.50 -9.48 0.89
N SER A 406 -20.92 -9.86 -0.32
CA SER A 406 -22.33 -9.89 -0.72
C SER A 406 -23.16 -10.80 0.20
N GLN A 407 -22.66 -12.01 0.49
CA GLN A 407 -23.32 -12.99 1.35
C GLN A 407 -23.34 -12.54 2.83
N THR A 408 -22.23 -11.96 3.31
CA THR A 408 -22.06 -11.62 4.74
C THR A 408 -22.60 -10.24 5.12
N LEU A 409 -22.85 -9.32 4.18
CA LEU A 409 -23.31 -7.95 4.45
C LEU A 409 -24.54 -7.91 5.37
N ARG A 410 -25.47 -8.85 5.20
CA ARG A 410 -26.69 -8.96 6.01
C ARG A 410 -26.41 -9.09 7.50
N LEU A 411 -25.27 -9.67 7.89
CA LEU A 411 -24.91 -9.85 9.29
C LEU A 411 -24.69 -8.49 9.98
N LEU A 412 -24.10 -7.51 9.29
CA LEU A 412 -23.93 -6.14 9.79
C LEU A 412 -25.24 -5.33 9.85
N GLU A 413 -26.24 -5.75 9.08
CA GLU A 413 -27.58 -5.18 9.09
C GLU A 413 -28.40 -5.73 10.26
N GLU A 414 -28.29 -7.03 10.51
CA GLU A 414 -29.16 -7.79 11.42
C GLU A 414 -28.60 -7.93 12.85
N ASP A 415 -27.29 -7.81 13.07
CA ASP A 415 -26.66 -8.00 14.39
C ASP A 415 -25.77 -6.81 14.78
N GLU A 416 -26.26 -5.97 15.71
CA GLU A 416 -25.55 -4.79 16.23
C GLU A 416 -24.29 -5.12 17.05
N SER A 417 -24.12 -6.38 17.46
CA SER A 417 -22.91 -6.82 18.16
C SER A 417 -21.72 -7.03 17.23
N ILE A 418 -21.93 -6.96 15.91
CA ILE A 418 -20.87 -7.06 14.91
C ILE A 418 -20.27 -5.67 14.64
N TYR A 419 -18.96 -5.56 14.85
CA TYR A 419 -18.15 -4.36 14.63
C TYR A 419 -17.75 -4.19 13.16
N CYS A 420 -17.33 -5.29 12.52
CA CYS A 420 -16.87 -5.31 11.14
C CYS A 420 -16.98 -6.72 10.54
N ILE A 421 -16.85 -6.81 9.21
CA ILE A 421 -16.55 -8.07 8.53
C ILE A 421 -15.19 -7.86 7.87
N SER A 422 -14.24 -8.77 8.13
CA SER A 422 -12.90 -8.75 7.55
C SER A 422 -12.69 -9.97 6.69
N ALA A 423 -11.86 -9.83 5.65
CA ALA A 423 -11.41 -10.89 4.77
C ALA A 423 -10.20 -11.65 5.34
N TRP A 424 -9.67 -11.24 6.49
CA TRP A 424 -8.41 -11.75 7.04
C TRP A 424 -8.62 -12.55 8.33
N ASN A 425 -8.07 -13.76 8.36
CA ASN A 425 -7.93 -14.57 9.56
C ASN A 425 -6.48 -14.51 10.08
N ASP A 426 -6.28 -13.86 11.23
CA ASP A 426 -4.96 -13.72 11.87
C ASP A 426 -4.30 -15.06 12.22
N GLN A 427 -5.08 -16.13 12.43
CA GLN A 427 -4.57 -17.47 12.75
C GLN A 427 -4.73 -18.45 11.59
N GLY A 428 -5.11 -17.96 10.41
CA GLY A 428 -5.39 -18.78 9.24
C GLY A 428 -4.16 -18.99 8.34
N TYR A 429 -3.35 -19.99 8.69
CA TYR A 429 -2.20 -20.43 7.91
C TYR A 429 -2.55 -21.65 7.07
N GLU A 430 -1.73 -21.96 6.06
CA GLU A 430 -1.92 -23.12 5.17
C GLU A 430 -2.16 -24.43 5.93
N HIS A 431 -1.55 -24.60 7.10
CA HIS A 431 -1.70 -25.80 7.94
C HIS A 431 -2.74 -25.67 9.06
N THR A 432 -3.35 -24.50 9.24
CA THR A 432 -4.35 -24.22 10.30
C THR A 432 -5.71 -23.76 9.82
N SER A 433 -5.93 -23.71 8.51
CA SER A 433 -7.21 -23.41 7.87
C SER A 433 -7.53 -24.43 6.79
N GLU A 434 -8.81 -24.68 6.57
CA GLU A 434 -9.26 -25.76 5.70
C GLU A 434 -10.58 -25.44 4.99
N ASP A 435 -11.60 -24.93 5.70
CA ASP A 435 -12.95 -24.81 5.18
C ASP A 435 -13.24 -23.40 4.66
N SER A 436 -13.17 -23.23 3.33
CA SER A 436 -13.43 -21.93 2.70
C SER A 436 -14.85 -21.39 2.96
N GLY A 437 -15.83 -22.24 3.31
CA GLY A 437 -17.21 -21.85 3.59
C GLY A 437 -17.49 -21.50 5.06
N LEU A 438 -16.52 -21.68 5.96
CA LEU A 438 -16.69 -21.48 7.40
C LEU A 438 -16.36 -20.05 7.83
N LEU A 439 -17.12 -19.55 8.81
CA LEU A 439 -16.97 -18.23 9.41
C LEU A 439 -16.77 -18.31 10.92
N TYR A 440 -16.08 -17.31 11.47
CA TYR A 440 -15.85 -17.14 12.90
C TYR A 440 -16.27 -15.74 13.38
N ARG A 441 -16.62 -15.64 14.66
CA ARG A 441 -16.63 -14.38 15.41
C ARG A 441 -15.32 -14.24 16.16
N VAL A 442 -14.70 -13.06 16.14
CA VAL A 442 -13.45 -12.76 16.86
C VAL A 442 -13.50 -11.41 17.58
N GLU A 443 -12.93 -11.35 18.78
CA GLU A 443 -12.90 -10.16 19.63
C GLU A 443 -11.77 -9.16 19.25
N THR A 444 -11.63 -8.87 17.96
CA THR A 444 -10.65 -7.90 17.44
C THR A 444 -11.19 -7.20 16.20
N MET A 445 -10.40 -6.27 15.64
CA MET A 445 -10.61 -5.68 14.33
C MET A 445 -9.38 -6.02 13.47
N PRO A 446 -9.45 -7.09 12.65
CA PRO A 446 -8.28 -7.57 11.91
C PRO A 446 -7.78 -6.59 10.84
N GLY A 447 -8.70 -5.89 10.18
CA GLY A 447 -8.37 -5.01 9.05
C GLY A 447 -8.15 -5.82 7.76
N LEU A 448 -7.09 -5.48 7.01
CA LEU A 448 -6.58 -6.22 5.85
C LEU A 448 -7.66 -6.67 4.84
N GLY A 449 -8.47 -5.73 4.36
CA GLY A 449 -9.66 -6.01 3.56
C GLY A 449 -10.90 -6.16 4.44
N TRP A 450 -11.63 -5.07 4.67
CA TRP A 450 -12.75 -5.09 5.62
C TRP A 450 -13.84 -4.11 5.21
N ILE A 451 -15.07 -4.35 5.68
CA ILE A 451 -16.22 -3.49 5.42
C ILE A 451 -16.59 -2.66 6.66
N LEU A 452 -16.80 -1.37 6.46
CA LEU A 452 -17.10 -0.37 7.48
C LEU A 452 -18.53 0.13 7.34
N LYS A 453 -19.29 0.15 8.44
CA LYS A 453 -20.62 0.78 8.51
C LYS A 453 -20.48 2.30 8.64
N ARG A 454 -21.23 3.05 7.83
CA ARG A 454 -21.22 4.53 7.83
C ARG A 454 -21.56 5.10 9.20
N SER A 455 -22.60 4.58 9.86
CA SER A 455 -23.04 5.07 11.18
C SER A 455 -21.93 4.88 12.23
N LEU A 456 -21.26 3.72 12.24
CA LEU A 456 -20.11 3.48 13.11
C LEU A 456 -19.02 4.54 12.88
N TYR A 457 -18.66 4.80 11.62
CA TYR A 457 -17.64 5.79 11.32
C TYR A 457 -18.06 7.21 11.71
N LYS A 458 -19.18 7.70 11.18
CA LYS A 458 -19.62 9.09 11.31
C LYS A 458 -20.06 9.46 12.72
N GLU A 459 -20.68 8.55 13.45
CA GLU A 459 -21.26 8.84 14.76
C GLU A 459 -20.31 8.49 15.91
N GLU A 460 -19.45 7.48 15.76
CA GLU A 460 -18.60 6.99 16.86
C GLU A 460 -17.10 7.20 16.68
N LEU A 461 -16.57 6.98 15.47
CA LEU A 461 -15.12 6.96 15.21
C LEU A 461 -14.57 8.33 14.81
N GLU A 462 -15.12 8.94 13.76
CA GLU A 462 -14.66 10.21 13.17
C GLU A 462 -14.59 11.36 14.21
N PRO A 463 -15.59 11.55 15.11
CA PRO A 463 -15.53 12.61 16.12
C PRO A 463 -14.46 12.40 17.20
N ARG A 464 -14.04 11.15 17.41
CA ARG A 464 -13.06 10.75 18.44
C ARG A 464 -11.74 10.28 17.86
N TRP A 465 -11.55 10.45 16.55
CA TRP A 465 -10.36 9.97 15.83
C TRP A 465 -9.10 10.60 16.44
N PRO A 466 -8.00 9.83 16.63
CA PRO A 466 -6.75 10.36 17.18
C PRO A 466 -6.27 11.61 16.43
N THR A 467 -5.81 12.61 17.18
CA THR A 467 -5.29 13.85 16.59
C THR A 467 -3.88 13.61 16.00
N PRO A 468 -3.41 14.45 15.06
CA PRO A 468 -2.14 14.24 14.35
C PRO A 468 -0.89 14.13 15.22
N GLU A 469 -0.95 14.62 16.47
CA GLU A 469 0.15 14.58 17.43
C GLU A 469 0.27 13.22 18.13
N LYS A 470 -0.76 12.39 18.06
CA LYS A 470 -0.76 11.05 18.64
C LYS A 470 -0.12 10.04 17.67
N LEU A 471 1.06 9.55 18.04
CA LEU A 471 1.77 8.47 17.35
C LEU A 471 1.12 7.10 17.60
N TRP A 472 -0.19 7.01 17.40
CA TRP A 472 -0.97 5.77 17.59
C TRP A 472 -1.28 5.16 16.23
N ASP A 473 -1.14 3.84 16.14
CA ASP A 473 -1.70 3.07 15.04
C ASP A 473 -3.23 3.11 15.08
N TRP A 474 -3.85 3.42 13.94
CA TRP A 474 -5.29 3.63 13.83
C TRP A 474 -6.08 2.35 14.14
N ASP A 475 -5.56 1.20 13.71
CA ASP A 475 -6.15 -0.12 13.90
C ASP A 475 -6.05 -0.56 15.37
N MET A 476 -4.89 -0.35 16.01
CA MET A 476 -4.70 -0.59 17.44
C MET A 476 -5.65 0.26 18.28
N TRP A 477 -5.84 1.54 17.90
CA TRP A 477 -6.83 2.40 18.55
C TRP A 477 -8.26 1.86 18.38
N MET A 478 -8.64 1.39 17.18
CA MET A 478 -9.96 0.80 16.93
C MET A 478 -10.19 -0.49 17.73
N ARG A 479 -9.14 -1.25 18.04
CA ARG A 479 -9.20 -2.48 18.85
C ARG A 479 -9.40 -2.23 20.35
N LEU A 480 -9.17 -1.00 20.83
CA LEU A 480 -9.31 -0.67 22.25
C LEU A 480 -10.74 -0.95 22.77
N PRO A 481 -10.89 -1.47 24.01
CA PRO A 481 -12.21 -1.79 24.57
C PRO A 481 -13.21 -0.64 24.53
N ASP A 482 -12.78 0.60 24.78
CA ASP A 482 -13.65 1.79 24.79
C ASP A 482 -14.11 2.24 23.40
N VAL A 483 -13.45 1.75 22.34
CA VAL A 483 -13.77 2.04 20.94
C VAL A 483 -14.60 0.90 20.35
N ARG A 484 -14.11 -0.34 20.47
CA ARG A 484 -14.80 -1.56 20.02
C ARG A 484 -16.08 -1.85 20.81
N LYS A 485 -16.13 -1.48 22.10
CA LYS A 485 -17.28 -1.64 23.01
C LYS A 485 -17.79 -3.09 23.11
N GLY A 486 -16.87 -4.05 23.14
CA GLY A 486 -17.19 -5.47 23.25
C GLY A 486 -17.80 -6.11 21.98
N ARG A 487 -17.95 -5.35 20.89
CA ARG A 487 -18.39 -5.88 19.58
C ARG A 487 -17.29 -6.73 18.94
N GLU A 488 -17.66 -7.58 17.99
CA GLU A 488 -16.78 -8.57 17.38
C GLU A 488 -16.76 -8.45 15.86
N CYS A 489 -15.73 -8.93 15.19
CA CYS A 489 -15.75 -9.01 13.73
C CYS A 489 -16.01 -10.43 13.24
N ILE A 490 -16.61 -10.53 12.06
CA ILE A 490 -16.72 -11.79 11.32
C ILE A 490 -15.48 -11.95 10.44
N VAL A 491 -14.88 -13.13 10.48
CA VAL A 491 -13.74 -13.51 9.62
C VAL A 491 -14.01 -14.88 8.99
N PRO A 492 -13.49 -15.17 7.79
CA PRO A 492 -13.55 -16.51 7.23
C PRO A 492 -12.49 -17.41 7.89
N ASP A 493 -12.61 -18.72 7.75
CA ASP A 493 -11.52 -19.63 8.10
C ASP A 493 -10.33 -19.47 7.16
N VAL A 494 -10.57 -19.56 5.84
CA VAL A 494 -9.56 -19.27 4.79
C VAL A 494 -9.66 -17.81 4.35
N SER A 495 -8.59 -17.03 4.47
CA SER A 495 -8.61 -15.59 4.15
C SER A 495 -8.93 -15.31 2.67
N ARG A 496 -9.61 -14.18 2.42
CA ARG A 496 -9.93 -13.64 1.08
C ARG A 496 -9.00 -12.53 0.63
N THR A 497 -8.01 -12.21 1.45
CA THR A 497 -6.90 -11.30 1.14
C THR A 497 -5.58 -11.97 1.52
N TYR A 498 -4.53 -11.61 0.80
CA TYR A 498 -3.16 -12.06 1.09
C TYR A 498 -2.22 -10.86 1.12
N HIS A 499 -1.54 -10.65 2.25
CA HIS A 499 -0.60 -9.54 2.40
C HIS A 499 0.76 -9.91 1.82
N PHE A 500 1.19 -9.19 0.77
CA PHE A 500 2.46 -9.45 0.08
C PHE A 500 3.53 -8.38 0.33
N GLY A 501 3.20 -7.31 1.06
CA GLY A 501 4.13 -6.20 1.31
C GLY A 501 5.35 -6.67 2.11
N SER A 502 6.53 -6.74 1.49
CA SER A 502 7.79 -7.08 2.18
C SER A 502 8.54 -5.86 2.70
N SER A 503 8.10 -4.67 2.30
CA SER A 503 8.62 -3.37 2.74
C SER A 503 7.48 -2.44 3.15
N GLY A 504 7.62 -1.79 4.30
CA GLY A 504 6.60 -0.92 4.88
C GLY A 504 7.06 -0.32 6.21
N LEU A 505 6.19 0.46 6.86
CA LEU A 505 6.55 1.19 8.08
C LEU A 505 7.01 0.26 9.23
N ASN A 506 6.32 -0.88 9.38
CA ASN A 506 6.60 -1.88 10.41
C ASN A 506 6.93 -3.26 9.81
N MET A 507 7.33 -3.30 8.53
CA MET A 507 7.45 -4.53 7.76
C MET A 507 8.83 -4.65 7.11
N ASN A 508 9.41 -5.85 7.18
CA ASN A 508 10.65 -6.21 6.50
C ASN A 508 10.56 -7.66 5.96
N SER A 509 11.50 -8.05 5.11
CA SER A 509 11.48 -9.37 4.44
C SER A 509 11.46 -10.55 5.42
N PHE A 510 12.24 -10.48 6.50
CA PHE A 510 12.26 -11.53 7.53
C PHE A 510 10.90 -11.67 8.23
N PHE A 511 10.27 -10.55 8.59
CA PHE A 511 8.94 -10.55 9.21
C PHE A 511 7.86 -11.09 8.27
N GLN A 512 7.93 -10.72 6.99
CA GLN A 512 7.03 -11.21 5.94
C GLN A 512 7.17 -12.74 5.75
N ASP A 513 8.40 -13.26 5.71
CA ASP A 513 8.67 -14.69 5.55
C ASP A 513 8.18 -15.54 6.74
N ILE A 514 8.27 -15.00 7.96
CA ILE A 514 7.87 -15.72 9.18
C ILE A 514 6.35 -15.72 9.33
N TYR A 515 5.71 -14.55 9.21
CA TYR A 515 4.33 -14.39 9.66
C TYR A 515 3.31 -14.33 8.54
N PHE A 516 3.66 -13.95 7.31
CA PHE A 516 2.67 -13.68 6.26
C PHE A 516 2.73 -14.65 5.08
N LYS A 517 3.93 -15.12 4.72
CA LYS A 517 4.17 -15.94 3.52
C LYS A 517 3.36 -17.24 3.47
N LYS A 518 3.03 -17.82 4.62
CA LYS A 518 2.29 -19.08 4.75
C LYS A 518 0.84 -18.89 5.17
N HIS A 519 0.30 -17.69 5.05
CA HIS A 519 -1.14 -17.49 5.27
C HIS A 519 -1.95 -18.19 4.19
N ALA A 520 -3.03 -18.85 4.60
CA ALA A 520 -3.96 -19.46 3.68
C ALA A 520 -4.69 -18.38 2.87
N PHE A 521 -4.79 -18.57 1.56
CA PHE A 521 -5.46 -17.65 0.65
C PHE A 521 -6.43 -18.40 -0.25
N ASN A 522 -7.70 -17.99 -0.27
CA ASN A 522 -8.69 -18.63 -1.11
C ASN A 522 -8.43 -18.29 -2.60
N THR A 523 -8.40 -19.33 -3.43
CA THR A 523 -8.28 -19.20 -4.89
C THR A 523 -9.55 -19.63 -5.62
N GLN A 524 -10.57 -20.11 -4.90
CA GLN A 524 -11.82 -20.57 -5.48
C GLN A 524 -12.65 -19.36 -5.97
N PRO A 525 -13.17 -19.38 -7.21
CA PRO A 525 -13.90 -18.27 -7.82
C PRO A 525 -15.29 -18.01 -7.23
N HIS A 526 -15.85 -19.01 -6.57
CA HIS A 526 -17.14 -18.93 -5.91
C HIS A 526 -17.18 -19.95 -4.78
N VAL A 527 -17.53 -19.49 -3.58
CA VAL A 527 -17.76 -20.32 -2.41
C VAL A 527 -19.10 -19.92 -1.81
N GLU A 528 -19.97 -20.92 -1.61
CA GLU A 528 -21.20 -20.75 -0.84
C GLU A 528 -20.87 -20.87 0.65
N LEU A 529 -21.17 -19.81 1.41
CA LEU A 529 -20.88 -19.77 2.84
C LEU A 529 -21.90 -20.61 3.61
N LYS A 530 -21.41 -21.43 4.54
CA LYS A 530 -22.22 -22.36 5.31
C LYS A 530 -22.92 -21.63 6.45
N ASP A 531 -24.23 -21.84 6.57
CA ASP A 531 -25.05 -21.43 7.71
C ASP A 531 -24.72 -20.02 8.26
N LEU A 532 -24.95 -19.00 7.44
CA LEU A 532 -24.65 -17.60 7.79
C LEU A 532 -25.29 -17.13 9.11
N ASP A 533 -26.47 -17.65 9.47
CA ASP A 533 -27.14 -17.28 10.71
C ASP A 533 -26.43 -17.85 11.95
N SER A 534 -25.56 -18.85 11.78
CA SER A 534 -24.80 -19.47 12.86
C SER A 534 -23.80 -18.52 13.51
N VAL A 535 -23.39 -17.44 12.83
CA VAL A 535 -22.43 -16.45 13.37
C VAL A 535 -23.10 -15.20 13.94
N LYS A 536 -24.44 -15.19 14.04
CA LYS A 536 -25.15 -14.21 14.88
C LYS A 536 -24.87 -14.50 16.35
N LYS A 537 -24.85 -13.45 17.17
CA LYS A 537 -24.40 -13.50 18.57
C LYS A 537 -24.86 -14.73 19.36
N ASP A 538 -26.16 -14.94 19.49
CA ASP A 538 -26.70 -16.00 20.36
C ASP A 538 -26.55 -17.39 19.71
N ASN A 539 -26.80 -17.49 18.39
CA ASN A 539 -26.62 -18.72 17.62
C ASN A 539 -25.18 -19.22 17.65
N TYR A 540 -24.20 -18.31 17.65
CA TYR A 540 -22.79 -18.69 17.68
C TYR A 540 -22.42 -19.39 18.98
N GLU A 541 -23.00 -18.98 20.11
CA GLU A 541 -22.81 -19.69 21.38
C GLU A 541 -23.35 -21.12 21.34
N GLU A 542 -24.49 -21.33 20.67
CA GLU A 542 -25.06 -22.67 20.49
C GLU A 542 -24.12 -23.54 19.64
N VAL A 543 -23.57 -23.01 18.54
CA VAL A 543 -22.57 -23.69 17.71
C VAL A 543 -21.34 -24.07 18.54
N ILE A 544 -20.80 -23.15 19.34
CA ILE A 544 -19.63 -23.44 20.18
C ILE A 544 -19.95 -24.51 21.22
N HIS A 545 -21.10 -24.42 21.88
CA HIS A 545 -21.52 -25.43 22.85
C HIS A 545 -21.69 -26.81 22.21
N ASP A 546 -22.26 -26.89 21.01
CA ASP A 546 -22.43 -28.15 20.30
C ASP A 546 -21.10 -28.76 19.85
N LEU A 547 -20.15 -27.93 19.40
CA LEU A 547 -18.80 -28.38 19.11
C LEU A 547 -18.10 -28.90 20.37
N LEU A 548 -18.18 -28.16 21.49
CA LEU A 548 -17.58 -28.58 22.77
C LEU A 548 -18.19 -29.86 23.35
N ARG A 549 -19.50 -30.10 23.16
CA ARG A 549 -20.17 -31.34 23.56
C ARG A 549 -19.68 -32.55 22.76
N LYS A 550 -19.38 -32.36 21.48
CA LYS A 550 -18.88 -33.41 20.57
C LYS A 550 -17.37 -33.59 20.67
N ALA A 551 -16.65 -32.58 21.16
CA ALA A 551 -15.20 -32.56 21.14
C ALA A 551 -14.57 -33.66 22.02
N VAL A 552 -13.58 -34.33 21.48
CA VAL A 552 -12.74 -35.28 22.21
C VAL A 552 -11.66 -34.49 22.95
N VAL A 553 -11.59 -34.67 24.28
CA VAL A 553 -10.59 -34.00 25.11
C VAL A 553 -9.22 -34.62 24.88
N LEU A 554 -8.25 -33.81 24.46
CA LEU A 554 -6.87 -34.25 24.25
C LEU A 554 -6.16 -34.60 25.57
N ASP A 555 -5.07 -35.35 25.49
CA ASP A 555 -4.30 -35.79 26.66
C ASP A 555 -3.42 -34.65 27.21
N HIS A 556 -3.85 -34.03 28.31
CA HIS A 556 -3.17 -32.90 28.93
C HIS A 556 -1.91 -33.29 29.72
N SER A 557 -1.56 -34.59 29.77
CA SER A 557 -0.25 -35.01 30.30
C SER A 557 0.90 -34.81 29.30
N LYS A 558 0.57 -34.60 28.01
CA LYS A 558 1.53 -34.32 26.94
C LYS A 558 1.61 -32.83 26.65
N SER A 559 2.76 -32.38 26.17
CA SER A 559 2.91 -31.00 25.72
C SER A 559 2.18 -30.78 24.39
N PRO A 560 1.43 -29.67 24.21
CA PRO A 560 0.83 -29.32 22.92
C PRO A 560 1.84 -29.18 21.77
N CYS A 561 3.10 -28.92 22.11
CA CYS A 561 4.17 -28.72 21.15
C CYS A 561 4.82 -30.03 20.66
N GLU A 562 4.37 -31.18 21.17
CA GLU A 562 4.78 -32.49 20.64
C GLU A 562 3.98 -32.83 19.38
N GLU A 563 4.64 -33.40 18.36
CA GLU A 563 3.99 -33.71 17.08
C GLU A 563 2.81 -34.69 17.21
N ASN A 564 2.82 -35.56 18.22
CA ASN A 564 1.79 -36.57 18.48
C ASN A 564 0.71 -36.11 19.48
N PHE A 565 0.71 -34.83 19.89
CA PHE A 565 -0.31 -34.30 20.78
C PHE A 565 -1.70 -34.36 20.15
N ILE A 566 -1.80 -33.92 18.89
CA ILE A 566 -3.02 -34.03 18.08
C ILE A 566 -2.94 -35.34 17.28
N PRO A 567 -3.91 -36.26 17.46
CA PRO A 567 -3.96 -37.52 16.71
C PRO A 567 -3.98 -37.29 15.20
N ASP A 568 -3.36 -38.20 14.45
CA ASP A 568 -3.37 -38.18 12.99
C ASP A 568 -4.68 -38.80 12.46
N THR A 569 -5.77 -38.05 12.62
CA THR A 569 -7.12 -38.36 12.12
C THR A 569 -7.62 -37.19 11.26
N LYS A 570 -8.80 -37.29 10.65
CA LYS A 570 -9.41 -36.20 9.87
C LYS A 570 -10.90 -36.10 10.14
N GLY A 571 -11.41 -34.87 10.18
CA GLY A 571 -12.83 -34.58 10.38
C GLY A 571 -13.32 -34.70 11.83
N GLU A 572 -12.41 -34.95 12.77
CA GLU A 572 -12.74 -35.01 14.20
C GLU A 572 -12.76 -33.61 14.82
N VAL A 573 -13.41 -33.48 15.98
CA VAL A 573 -13.39 -32.26 16.79
C VAL A 573 -12.62 -32.55 18.07
N TYR A 574 -11.53 -31.82 18.31
CA TYR A 574 -10.71 -31.92 19.50
C TYR A 574 -10.80 -30.67 20.36
N VAL A 575 -10.63 -30.83 21.67
CA VAL A 575 -10.53 -29.72 22.61
C VAL A 575 -9.35 -29.89 23.56
N MET A 576 -8.64 -28.79 23.80
CA MET A 576 -7.70 -28.66 24.91
C MET A 576 -8.02 -27.44 25.78
N PHE A 577 -7.67 -27.54 27.06
CA PHE A 577 -7.89 -26.53 28.08
C PHE A 577 -6.54 -25.98 28.54
N ILE A 578 -6.39 -24.67 28.49
CA ILE A 578 -5.15 -23.97 28.84
C ILE A 578 -5.41 -23.06 30.04
N LYS A 579 -4.38 -22.80 30.84
CA LYS A 579 -4.47 -21.89 31.98
C LYS A 579 -4.53 -20.45 31.46
N MET A 580 -5.58 -19.75 31.89
CA MET A 580 -5.85 -18.34 31.63
C MET A 580 -6.63 -17.77 32.81
N ASN A 581 -5.93 -17.09 33.73
CA ASN A 581 -6.51 -16.62 34.99
C ASN A 581 -7.36 -15.36 34.85
N GLY A 582 -7.19 -14.61 33.77
CA GLY A 582 -7.91 -13.38 33.52
C GLY A 582 -7.92 -12.99 32.04
N PRO A 583 -8.65 -11.93 31.67
CA PRO A 583 -8.88 -11.54 30.27
C PRO A 583 -7.64 -11.04 29.53
N ARG A 584 -6.52 -10.85 30.24
CA ARG A 584 -5.23 -10.44 29.67
C ARG A 584 -4.14 -11.51 29.82
N ASP A 585 -4.46 -12.66 30.41
CA ASP A 585 -3.51 -13.74 30.61
C ASP A 585 -3.41 -14.60 29.36
N PHE A 586 -2.56 -14.18 28.42
CA PHE A 586 -2.31 -14.90 27.17
C PHE A 586 -1.02 -15.72 27.20
N THR A 587 -0.37 -15.83 28.36
CA THR A 587 0.98 -16.42 28.53
C THR A 587 1.07 -17.81 27.89
N THR A 588 0.17 -18.72 28.29
CA THR A 588 0.15 -20.09 27.74
C THR A 588 -0.20 -20.11 26.26
N TRP A 589 -1.17 -19.29 25.83
CA TRP A 589 -1.61 -19.25 24.44
C TRP A 589 -0.48 -18.83 23.50
N LEU A 590 0.27 -17.78 23.83
CA LEU A 590 1.35 -17.29 22.97
C LEU A 590 2.46 -18.33 22.80
N GLN A 591 2.77 -19.11 23.85
CA GLN A 591 3.73 -20.22 23.74
C GLN A 591 3.21 -21.36 22.86
N ILE A 592 1.91 -21.68 22.93
CA ILE A 592 1.28 -22.67 22.05
C ILE A 592 1.28 -22.15 20.59
N ALA A 593 0.86 -20.92 20.36
CA ALA A 593 0.84 -20.29 19.03
C ALA A 593 2.24 -20.31 18.39
N LYS A 594 3.27 -20.00 19.18
CA LYS A 594 4.66 -20.08 18.75
C LYS A 594 5.07 -21.48 18.28
N CYS A 595 4.73 -22.53 19.04
CA CYS A 595 5.09 -23.89 18.64
C CYS A 595 4.21 -24.44 17.50
N PHE A 596 2.98 -23.95 17.37
CA PHE A 596 2.12 -24.19 16.21
C PHE A 596 2.58 -23.42 14.96
N LYS A 597 3.55 -22.51 15.10
CA LYS A 597 4.10 -21.66 14.03
C LYS A 597 3.02 -20.81 13.37
N ILE A 598 2.19 -20.19 14.20
CA ILE A 598 1.15 -19.22 13.82
C ILE A 598 1.43 -17.88 14.53
N TRP A 599 0.51 -16.91 14.43
CA TRP A 599 0.70 -15.57 14.98
C TRP A 599 0.80 -15.58 16.52
N ASP A 600 1.98 -15.19 17.04
CA ASP A 600 2.35 -15.25 18.47
C ASP A 600 2.84 -13.92 19.07
N LEU A 601 2.77 -12.80 18.33
CA LEU A 601 3.26 -11.49 18.79
C LEU A 601 2.29 -10.78 19.75
N ASP A 602 1.00 -10.98 19.52
CA ASP A 602 -0.10 -10.51 20.35
C ASP A 602 -1.30 -11.45 20.20
N ALA A 603 -2.18 -11.49 21.20
CA ALA A 603 -3.31 -12.43 21.18
C ALA A 603 -4.38 -12.00 20.16
N ARG A 604 -4.64 -12.87 19.17
CA ARG A 604 -5.65 -12.69 18.12
C ARG A 604 -6.44 -13.96 17.88
N GLY A 605 -7.55 -13.85 17.14
CA GLY A 605 -8.38 -15.00 16.75
C GLY A 605 -9.18 -15.65 17.87
N TYR A 606 -9.35 -14.97 19.01
CA TYR A 606 -10.13 -15.50 20.14
C TYR A 606 -11.55 -14.95 20.19
N HIS A 607 -12.43 -15.76 20.75
CA HIS A 607 -13.80 -15.45 21.13
C HIS A 607 -14.03 -15.96 22.55
N LYS A 608 -14.34 -15.08 23.51
CA LYS A 608 -14.55 -15.40 24.93
C LYS A 608 -13.46 -16.30 25.51
N SER A 609 -12.20 -15.93 25.26
CA SER A 609 -11.01 -16.68 25.70
C SER A 609 -10.94 -18.12 25.16
N MET A 610 -11.47 -18.34 23.95
CA MET A 610 -11.39 -19.59 23.22
C MET A 610 -10.93 -19.34 21.78
N TRP A 611 -10.08 -20.22 21.27
CA TRP A 611 -9.58 -20.19 19.89
C TRP A 611 -10.11 -21.38 19.11
N ARG A 612 -10.47 -21.12 17.84
CA ARG A 612 -10.86 -22.14 16.86
C ARG A 612 -9.88 -22.09 15.69
N LEU A 613 -9.36 -23.24 15.31
CA LEU A 613 -8.49 -23.41 14.14
C LEU A 613 -8.52 -24.88 13.71
N PHE A 614 -7.92 -25.19 12.57
CA PHE A 614 -7.71 -26.57 12.13
C PHE A 614 -6.30 -27.05 12.48
N MET A 615 -6.15 -28.34 12.74
CA MET A 615 -4.84 -29.01 12.83
C MET A 615 -4.95 -30.40 12.25
N LYS A 616 -4.09 -30.72 11.28
CA LYS A 616 -4.04 -32.03 10.61
C LYS A 616 -5.40 -32.50 10.02
N GLY A 617 -6.24 -31.58 9.56
CA GLY A 617 -7.56 -31.94 9.04
C GLY A 617 -8.68 -32.03 10.08
N ASN A 618 -8.44 -31.58 11.32
CA ASN A 618 -9.39 -31.68 12.43
C ASN A 618 -9.70 -30.31 13.02
N HIS A 619 -10.92 -30.12 13.51
CA HIS A 619 -11.31 -28.92 14.23
C HIS A 619 -10.67 -28.92 15.62
N LEU A 620 -9.90 -27.91 15.95
CA LEU A 620 -9.28 -27.75 17.27
C LEU A 620 -9.90 -26.56 18.01
N LEU A 621 -10.38 -26.83 19.23
CA LEU A 621 -10.84 -25.84 20.20
C LEU A 621 -9.80 -25.69 21.32
N VAL A 622 -9.41 -24.47 21.64
CA VAL A 622 -8.51 -24.16 22.74
C VAL A 622 -9.22 -23.26 23.73
N VAL A 623 -9.51 -23.74 24.94
CA VAL A 623 -10.32 -23.02 25.92
C VAL A 623 -9.47 -22.54 27.10
N GLY A 624 -9.49 -21.24 27.38
CA GLY A 624 -8.79 -20.64 28.52
C GLY A 624 -9.55 -20.77 29.85
N VAL A 625 -8.94 -21.40 30.85
CA VAL A 625 -9.56 -21.74 32.15
C VAL A 625 -8.83 -21.03 33.30
N PRO A 626 -9.55 -20.42 34.27
CA PRO A 626 -11.01 -20.35 34.42
C PRO A 626 -11.69 -19.18 33.69
N ASN A 627 -10.96 -18.34 32.96
CA ASN A 627 -11.52 -17.08 32.44
C ASN A 627 -12.64 -17.26 31.40
N SER A 628 -12.57 -18.27 30.54
CA SER A 628 -13.60 -18.51 29.52
C SER A 628 -14.90 -18.98 30.15
N SER A 629 -16.04 -18.53 29.63
CA SER A 629 -17.36 -19.09 29.96
C SER A 629 -17.47 -20.57 29.62
N TYR A 630 -16.66 -21.06 28.68
CA TYR A 630 -16.63 -22.47 28.28
C TYR A 630 -15.81 -23.35 29.24
N SER A 631 -15.23 -22.79 30.30
CA SER A 631 -14.52 -23.55 31.34
C SER A 631 -15.40 -24.63 32.00
N SER A 632 -16.72 -24.47 31.95
CA SER A 632 -17.70 -25.45 32.44
C SER A 632 -17.64 -26.80 31.71
N PHE A 633 -17.14 -26.85 30.49
CA PHE A 633 -16.96 -28.09 29.71
C PHE A 633 -15.69 -28.85 30.10
N LYS A 634 -14.80 -28.28 30.91
CA LYS A 634 -13.57 -28.95 31.35
C LYS A 634 -13.91 -30.07 32.34
N PRO A 635 -13.53 -31.34 32.05
CA PRO A 635 -13.68 -32.41 33.03
C PRO A 635 -12.92 -32.12 34.33
N ALA A 636 -13.43 -32.58 35.47
CA ALA A 636 -12.81 -32.35 36.77
C ALA A 636 -11.38 -32.94 36.85
N ARG A 637 -11.15 -34.08 36.18
CA ARG A 637 -9.85 -34.78 36.13
C ARG A 637 -8.78 -34.11 35.26
N VAL A 638 -9.16 -33.11 34.46
CA VAL A 638 -8.25 -32.45 33.51
C VAL A 638 -7.66 -31.21 34.16
N THR A 639 -6.34 -31.16 34.26
CA THR A 639 -5.59 -29.97 34.67
C THR A 639 -5.30 -29.12 33.44
N PRO A 640 -5.66 -27.82 33.43
CA PRO A 640 -5.34 -26.94 32.30
C PRO A 640 -3.83 -26.88 32.04
N ILE A 641 -3.45 -26.97 30.78
CA ILE A 641 -2.06 -26.86 30.34
C ILE A 641 -1.52 -25.48 30.71
N TYR A 642 -0.29 -25.41 31.19
CA TYR A 642 0.41 -24.16 31.43
C TYR A 642 1.81 -24.25 30.84
N LEU A 643 2.15 -23.27 30.00
CA LEU A 643 3.47 -23.11 29.43
C LEU A 643 3.97 -21.73 29.85
N GLU A 644 5.15 -21.68 30.45
CA GLU A 644 5.81 -20.44 30.82
C GLU A 644 6.74 -19.99 29.68
N ASP A 645 6.92 -18.68 29.53
CA ASP A 645 7.93 -18.15 28.62
C ASP A 645 9.29 -18.79 28.96
N GLN A 646 9.88 -19.49 28.00
CA GLN A 646 11.29 -19.84 28.10
C GLN A 646 12.07 -18.52 28.09
N LYS A 647 12.45 -18.03 29.26
CA LYS A 647 13.43 -16.96 29.38
C LYS A 647 14.64 -17.42 28.59
N ILE A 648 14.97 -16.70 27.52
CA ILE A 648 16.26 -16.83 26.86
C ILE A 648 17.29 -16.58 27.96
N ASP A 649 17.97 -17.64 28.37
CA ASP A 649 19.08 -17.56 29.29
C ASP A 649 20.18 -16.77 28.57
N LYS A 650 20.26 -15.47 28.89
CA LYS A 650 21.23 -14.55 28.27
C LYS A 650 22.67 -15.00 28.52
N ASP A 651 22.91 -15.89 29.48
CA ASP A 651 24.22 -16.46 29.79
C ASP A 651 24.59 -17.64 28.87
N ARG A 652 23.64 -18.19 28.09
CA ARG A 652 23.90 -19.25 27.11
C ARG A 652 24.26 -18.74 25.70
N LEU A 653 24.26 -17.43 25.51
CA LEU A 653 24.59 -16.73 24.25
C LEU A 653 25.83 -15.82 24.38
N ARG A 654 26.64 -16.01 25.43
CA ARG A 654 27.96 -15.38 25.57
C ARG A 654 29.08 -16.30 25.15
#